data_AF-A0A1I9VZY1-F1
#
_entry.id   AF-A0A1I9VZY1-F1
#
_cell.length_a   1.000
_cell.length_b   1.000
_cell.length_c   1.000
_cell.angle_alpha   90.00
_cell.angle_beta   90.00
_cell.angle_gamma   90.00
#
_symmetry.space_group_name_H-M   'P 1'
#
loop_
_entity.id
_entity.type
_entity.pdbx_description
1 polymer ?
#
loop_
_entity_poly.entity_id
_entity_poly.type
_entity_poly.pdbx_seq_one_letter_code
_entity_poly.pdbx_strand_id
1 'polypeptide(L)'
;MESKDINWNVILLFTVRLALILQKMMVFVAQHPPFGLDFGFFIPLILPCGYVWIKPKFDNHDSAHSFAVQIQQGGILLGPSALGRSKGYLQAVFPTNSLTVLDTLANIGLIFFLFLAGLELDPKSLGRTGKKVLAIAMAGISLPFAMGIGTSFILRLTISKDVNSTAFLVFMGVALSITAFPVLARILAELKLLTTDIGRMAMSAAAVNDVAAWILLALAISLSGSNTSPIISFWVFLSGCIFVICSILIVPPIFKWMTKWCQEGEPVEEMYVCATLAAVLAAGFVTDAIGIHAMFGAFVIGILVPKEGPFAGALVEKVEDIVSGLFLPLYFVSSGLKTNVATIQGLQSWGLLVLVIFTACFGKIFGTFVVSILCKVPLRESLAMAFLMNTKGLVELIVLNIGKDRKVLNDETFSIMVLMALFTTFITTPLVTAVYKPARRVKMADHKYRTVERRSSNTELRILACFHGSRNISSIINLLEVSRGVEKAEGLCVYAMHLMELSERTSAILMVHKARKNGLPFWNRGLRSGSNLVVVAFDAFQQLSRVSVRPMTAISSMADMHEDICTTAERKRAAMIILPFHKHQRLDGSLETTRTDFQLVNRRVLGDAPCSVGILVDRGFGGTTQVSASNVSYVITVLFFGGRDDREALAYGARMAEHPGVNLKVIRFLVKPEAGGEISRVDMDGSSSTRLGSLDEDIISELKQKMSKDDSVKLEEKFVGNAAETIDAIHEERHSNLFLVGRLPGGEIALALRSSSDSPELGPVGGLLASSDISTTASVLVVQQYSSQVSLDLALQIG
;
A
#
# COMPACT_ATOMS: atom_id res chain seq x y z
N MET A 1 27.24 -23.66 25.94
CA MET A 1 26.20 -24.62 26.36
C MET A 1 25.20 -23.81 27.16
N GLU A 2 24.12 -23.39 26.53
CA GLU A 2 22.95 -22.87 27.24
C GLU A 2 21.73 -23.27 26.40
N SER A 3 20.98 -24.23 26.95
CA SER A 3 19.80 -24.84 26.35
C SER A 3 18.69 -23.79 26.32
N LYS A 4 18.21 -23.42 25.14
CA LYS A 4 16.96 -22.66 25.02
C LYS A 4 15.81 -23.59 25.42
N ASP A 5 15.25 -23.36 26.60
CA ASP A 5 14.05 -24.03 27.07
C ASP A 5 12.91 -23.83 26.07
N ILE A 6 12.47 -24.94 25.49
CA ILE A 6 11.29 -25.02 24.64
C ILE A 6 10.09 -24.84 25.57
N ASN A 7 9.40 -23.70 25.46
CA ASN A 7 8.24 -23.39 26.28
C ASN A 7 7.03 -24.25 25.86
N TRP A 8 6.90 -25.42 26.50
CA TRP A 8 5.85 -26.41 26.23
C TRP A 8 4.42 -25.87 26.39
N ASN A 9 4.22 -24.82 27.20
CA ASN A 9 2.91 -24.17 27.33
C ASN A 9 2.48 -23.45 26.05
N VAL A 10 3.43 -22.93 25.26
CA VAL A 10 3.15 -22.29 23.96
C VAL A 10 2.77 -23.35 22.92
N ILE A 11 3.46 -24.49 22.92
CA ILE A 11 3.14 -25.64 22.05
C ILE A 11 1.77 -26.21 22.42
N LEU A 12 1.46 -26.34 23.72
CA LEU A 12 0.17 -26.83 24.19
C LEU A 12 -0.96 -25.88 23.78
N LEU A 13 -0.78 -24.56 23.94
CA LEU A 13 -1.74 -23.55 23.48
C LEU A 13 -1.92 -23.58 21.95
N PHE A 14 -0.85 -23.83 21.21
CA PHE A 14 -0.83 -23.97 19.75
C PHE A 14 -1.64 -25.20 19.30
N THR A 15 -1.44 -26.36 19.94
CA THR A 15 -2.23 -27.56 19.68
C THR A 15 -3.70 -27.41 20.06
N VAL A 16 -4.01 -26.75 21.18
CA VAL A 16 -5.39 -26.58 21.66
C VAL A 16 -6.16 -25.58 20.79
N ARG A 17 -5.54 -24.47 20.35
CA ARG A 17 -6.18 -23.51 19.43
C ARG A 17 -6.32 -24.07 18.01
N LEU A 18 -5.33 -24.79 17.51
CA LEU A 18 -5.43 -25.50 16.23
C LEU A 18 -6.56 -26.53 16.29
N ALA A 19 -6.66 -27.32 17.38
CA ALA A 19 -7.75 -28.27 17.59
C ALA A 19 -9.13 -27.58 17.65
N LEU A 20 -9.26 -26.44 18.31
CA LEU A 20 -10.52 -25.68 18.40
C LEU A 20 -10.95 -25.06 17.06
N ILE A 21 -10.00 -24.61 16.24
CA ILE A 21 -10.28 -24.06 14.91
C ILE A 21 -10.64 -25.19 13.94
N LEU A 22 -9.90 -26.30 13.98
CA LEU A 22 -10.24 -27.52 13.26
C LEU A 22 -11.63 -28.02 13.68
N GLN A 23 -11.96 -28.00 14.96
CA GLN A 23 -13.27 -28.39 15.47
C GLN A 23 -14.39 -27.46 14.99
N LYS A 24 -14.17 -26.13 14.95
CA LYS A 24 -15.17 -25.19 14.39
C LYS A 24 -15.34 -25.33 12.87
N MET A 25 -14.25 -25.60 12.15
CA MET A 25 -14.29 -25.89 10.71
C MET A 25 -14.97 -27.23 10.42
N MET A 26 -14.70 -28.25 11.24
CA MET A 26 -15.37 -29.56 11.20
C MET A 26 -16.87 -29.43 11.49
N VAL A 27 -17.27 -28.59 12.46
CA VAL A 27 -18.69 -28.33 12.78
C VAL A 27 -19.38 -27.57 11.64
N PHE A 28 -18.71 -26.60 11.01
CA PHE A 28 -19.25 -25.86 9.87
C PHE A 28 -19.46 -26.73 8.63
N VAL A 29 -18.51 -27.63 8.33
CA VAL A 29 -18.61 -28.60 7.23
C VAL A 29 -19.63 -29.71 7.55
N ALA A 30 -19.78 -30.10 8.82
CA ALA A 30 -20.79 -31.06 9.25
C ALA A 30 -22.23 -30.49 9.25
N GLN A 31 -22.41 -29.17 9.43
CA GLN A 31 -23.71 -28.51 9.43
C GLN A 31 -24.25 -28.18 8.02
N HIS A 32 -23.39 -28.14 7.00
CA HIS A 32 -23.79 -27.94 5.61
C HIS A 32 -23.01 -28.88 4.67
N PRO A 33 -23.53 -30.08 4.35
CA PRO A 33 -22.92 -30.95 3.37
C PRO A 33 -23.45 -30.65 1.95
N PRO A 34 -22.72 -29.97 1.06
CA PRO A 34 -22.97 -30.11 -0.36
C PRO A 34 -22.17 -31.33 -0.85
N PHE A 35 -22.87 -32.35 -1.33
CA PHE A 35 -22.31 -33.55 -1.99
C PHE A 35 -21.52 -34.49 -1.06
N GLY A 36 -22.08 -35.66 -0.74
CA GLY A 36 -21.50 -36.64 0.19
C GLY A 36 -20.07 -37.11 -0.13
N LEU A 37 -19.09 -36.36 0.38
CA LEU A 37 -17.65 -36.63 0.32
C LEU A 37 -17.14 -36.95 1.74
N ASP A 38 -16.40 -38.06 1.87
CA ASP A 38 -15.87 -38.57 3.16
C ASP A 38 -14.88 -37.61 3.84
N PHE A 39 -14.84 -37.64 5.18
CA PHE A 39 -14.00 -36.78 6.03
C PHE A 39 -12.49 -36.84 5.72
N GLY A 40 -12.00 -37.96 5.19
CA GLY A 40 -10.59 -38.13 4.79
C GLY A 40 -10.16 -37.24 3.62
N PHE A 41 -11.11 -36.69 2.86
CA PHE A 41 -10.86 -35.84 1.69
C PHE A 41 -10.33 -34.44 2.07
N PHE A 42 -10.68 -33.93 3.26
CA PHE A 42 -10.33 -32.58 3.68
C PHE A 42 -9.01 -32.47 4.47
N ILE A 43 -8.51 -33.58 5.00
CA ILE A 43 -7.24 -33.64 5.75
C ILE A 43 -6.06 -33.06 4.95
N PRO A 44 -5.83 -33.43 3.67
CA PRO A 44 -4.79 -32.83 2.84
C PRO A 44 -5.02 -31.36 2.46
N LEU A 45 -6.26 -30.87 2.50
CA LEU A 45 -6.59 -29.44 2.31
C LEU A 45 -6.31 -28.60 3.57
N ILE A 46 -6.49 -29.19 4.75
CA ILE A 46 -6.51 -28.47 6.03
C ILE A 46 -5.12 -28.39 6.67
N LEU A 47 -4.29 -29.43 6.57
CA LEU A 47 -2.96 -29.47 7.19
C LEU A 47 -1.98 -28.40 6.67
N PRO A 48 -1.84 -28.17 5.35
CA PRO A 48 -0.97 -27.12 4.81
C PRO A 48 -1.54 -25.73 5.10
N CYS A 49 -2.86 -25.56 4.95
CA CYS A 49 -3.55 -24.29 5.20
C CYS A 49 -3.48 -23.88 6.69
N GLY A 50 -3.60 -24.83 7.63
CA GLY A 50 -3.57 -24.57 9.06
C GLY A 50 -2.19 -24.14 9.60
N TYR A 51 -1.11 -24.75 9.12
CA TYR A 51 0.26 -24.34 9.51
C TYR A 51 0.61 -22.93 9.01
N VAL A 52 0.05 -22.54 7.87
CA VAL A 52 0.32 -21.27 7.18
C VAL A 52 -0.60 -20.13 7.63
N TRP A 53 -1.85 -20.40 8.01
CA TRP A 53 -2.77 -19.37 8.54
C TRP A 53 -2.37 -18.85 9.92
N ILE A 54 -1.61 -19.62 10.70
CA ILE A 54 -1.27 -19.28 12.09
C ILE A 54 0.01 -18.43 12.19
N LYS A 55 0.95 -18.60 11.26
CA LYS A 55 2.26 -17.90 11.30
C LYS A 55 2.22 -16.38 11.09
N PRO A 56 1.44 -15.79 10.15
CA PRO A 56 1.43 -14.34 9.95
C PRO A 56 0.77 -13.57 11.12
N LYS A 57 0.09 -14.27 12.04
CA LYS A 57 -0.49 -13.65 13.24
C LYS A 57 0.52 -13.46 14.39
N PHE A 58 1.74 -14.00 14.25
CA PHE A 58 2.78 -13.98 15.28
C PHE A 58 4.04 -13.17 14.93
N ASP A 59 4.31 -12.91 13.64
CA ASP A 59 5.45 -12.07 13.20
C ASP A 59 4.95 -10.84 12.43
N ASN A 60 5.09 -9.65 13.05
CA ASN A 60 4.63 -8.35 12.53
C ASN A 60 5.44 -7.82 11.33
N HIS A 61 6.25 -8.66 10.67
CA HIS A 61 7.27 -8.23 9.70
C HIS A 61 7.38 -9.07 8.43
N ASP A 62 6.54 -10.11 8.24
CA ASP A 62 6.62 -10.95 7.04
C ASP A 62 5.81 -10.34 5.88
N SER A 63 6.52 -10.01 4.79
CA SER A 63 5.93 -9.55 3.54
C SER A 63 5.10 -10.63 2.85
N ALA A 64 4.05 -10.25 2.10
CA ALA A 64 3.11 -11.16 1.46
C ALA A 64 3.77 -12.12 0.45
N HIS A 65 4.96 -11.79 -0.10
CA HIS A 65 5.77 -12.71 -0.93
C HIS A 65 6.28 -13.93 -0.18
N SER A 66 6.51 -13.78 1.13
CA SER A 66 6.87 -14.88 2.03
C SER A 66 5.77 -15.96 2.01
N PHE A 67 4.50 -15.58 1.84
CA PHE A 67 3.36 -16.49 1.93
C PHE A 67 3.33 -17.56 0.81
N ALA A 68 3.44 -17.16 -0.46
CA ALA A 68 3.44 -18.10 -1.59
C ALA A 68 4.67 -19.02 -1.56
N VAL A 69 5.84 -18.47 -1.23
CA VAL A 69 7.08 -19.22 -1.08
C VAL A 69 6.99 -20.20 0.09
N GLN A 70 6.42 -19.78 1.22
CA GLN A 70 6.22 -20.64 2.40
C GLN A 70 5.25 -21.79 2.10
N ILE A 71 4.15 -21.55 1.37
CA ILE A 71 3.21 -22.61 0.98
C ILE A 71 3.90 -23.60 0.02
N GLN A 72 4.64 -23.11 -0.97
CA GLN A 72 5.38 -23.96 -1.89
C GLN A 72 6.41 -24.82 -1.13
N GLN A 73 7.16 -24.21 -0.19
CA GLN A 73 8.10 -24.94 0.68
C GLN A 73 7.38 -25.99 1.52
N GLY A 74 6.22 -25.66 2.09
CA GLY A 74 5.36 -26.62 2.79
C GLY A 74 4.92 -27.77 1.89
N GLY A 75 4.49 -27.49 0.65
CA GLY A 75 4.15 -28.48 -0.35
C GLY A 75 5.32 -29.38 -0.74
N ILE A 76 6.52 -28.82 -0.90
CA ILE A 76 7.75 -29.58 -1.17
C ILE A 76 8.11 -30.48 0.03
N LEU A 77 7.95 -29.98 1.25
CA LEU A 77 8.23 -30.72 2.49
C LEU A 77 7.23 -31.87 2.72
N LEU A 78 5.95 -31.62 2.44
CA LEU A 78 4.88 -32.63 2.49
C LEU A 78 4.99 -33.63 1.33
N GLY A 79 5.60 -33.20 0.22
CA GLY A 79 5.82 -33.99 -0.98
C GLY A 79 6.93 -35.03 -0.86
N PRO A 80 7.24 -35.71 -1.98
CA PRO A 80 8.20 -36.81 -2.03
C PRO A 80 9.64 -36.40 -1.64
N SER A 81 9.93 -35.10 -1.56
CA SER A 81 11.23 -34.57 -1.18
C SER A 81 11.57 -34.78 0.31
N ALA A 82 10.58 -34.90 1.21
CA ALA A 82 10.81 -35.15 2.63
C ALA A 82 9.80 -36.14 3.24
N LEU A 83 8.61 -35.69 3.68
CA LEU A 83 7.65 -36.54 4.41
C LEU A 83 6.99 -37.59 3.50
N GLY A 84 6.79 -37.26 2.23
CA GLY A 84 6.28 -38.16 1.19
C GLY A 84 7.24 -39.29 0.80
N ARG A 85 8.43 -39.37 1.39
CA ARG A 85 9.39 -40.47 1.17
C ARG A 85 8.89 -41.80 1.75
N SER A 86 8.01 -41.75 2.75
CA SER A 86 7.26 -42.91 3.24
C SER A 86 6.01 -43.13 2.38
N LYS A 87 5.97 -44.24 1.63
CA LYS A 87 4.81 -44.61 0.80
C LYS A 87 3.52 -44.76 1.62
N GLY A 88 3.63 -45.19 2.89
CA GLY A 88 2.48 -45.31 3.79
C GLY A 88 1.88 -43.96 4.19
N TYR A 89 2.73 -42.95 4.43
CA TYR A 89 2.27 -41.58 4.70
C TYR A 89 1.59 -40.95 3.48
N LEU A 90 2.20 -41.08 2.29
CA LEU A 90 1.67 -40.47 1.08
C LEU A 90 0.33 -41.10 0.69
N GLN A 91 0.18 -42.43 0.79
CA GLN A 91 -1.10 -43.09 0.53
C GLN A 91 -2.17 -42.82 1.60
N ALA A 92 -1.79 -42.64 2.87
CA ALA A 92 -2.73 -42.35 3.95
C ALA A 92 -3.25 -40.90 3.92
N VAL A 93 -2.38 -39.93 3.58
CA VAL A 93 -2.70 -38.49 3.62
C VAL A 93 -3.10 -37.95 2.25
N PHE A 94 -2.52 -38.45 1.16
CA PHE A 94 -2.76 -38.02 -0.22
C PHE A 94 -3.07 -39.21 -1.15
N PRO A 95 -4.23 -39.88 -0.99
CA PRO A 95 -4.63 -40.95 -1.91
C PRO A 95 -4.79 -40.42 -3.34
N THR A 96 -4.55 -41.26 -4.35
CA THR A 96 -4.54 -40.88 -5.77
C THR A 96 -5.83 -40.18 -6.22
N ASN A 97 -6.98 -40.60 -5.69
CA ASN A 97 -8.27 -39.97 -6.01
C ASN A 97 -8.36 -38.52 -5.50
N SER A 98 -7.78 -38.23 -4.34
CA SER A 98 -7.74 -36.87 -3.78
C SER A 98 -6.78 -35.96 -4.53
N LEU A 99 -5.67 -36.51 -5.05
CA LEU A 99 -4.71 -35.76 -5.86
C LEU A 99 -5.33 -35.28 -7.17
N THR A 100 -6.16 -36.10 -7.83
CA THR A 100 -6.89 -35.67 -9.04
C THR A 100 -7.82 -34.51 -8.75
N VAL A 101 -8.54 -34.53 -7.62
CA VAL A 101 -9.44 -33.44 -7.22
C VAL A 101 -8.65 -32.18 -6.82
N LEU A 102 -7.52 -32.35 -6.12
CA LEU A 102 -6.63 -31.24 -5.81
C LEU A 102 -6.12 -30.57 -7.08
N ASP A 103 -5.71 -31.35 -8.08
CA ASP A 103 -5.22 -30.85 -9.37
C ASP A 103 -6.34 -30.14 -10.17
N THR A 104 -7.57 -30.65 -10.16
CA THR A 104 -8.69 -29.98 -10.84
C THR A 104 -9.05 -28.64 -10.18
N LEU A 105 -9.13 -28.60 -8.84
CA LEU A 105 -9.35 -27.35 -8.10
C LEU A 105 -8.20 -26.35 -8.32
N ALA A 106 -6.97 -26.82 -8.31
CA ALA A 106 -5.79 -26.00 -8.58
C ALA A 106 -5.86 -25.39 -9.99
N ASN A 107 -6.20 -26.17 -11.01
CA ASN A 107 -6.32 -25.69 -12.39
C ASN A 107 -7.47 -24.68 -12.58
N ILE A 108 -8.62 -24.88 -11.91
CA ILE A 108 -9.70 -23.89 -11.88
C ILE A 108 -9.22 -22.60 -11.21
N GLY A 109 -8.48 -22.73 -10.12
CA GLY A 109 -7.78 -21.64 -9.45
C GLY A 109 -6.89 -20.83 -10.38
N LEU A 110 -6.06 -21.51 -11.17
CA LEU A 110 -5.17 -20.89 -12.14
C LEU A 110 -5.93 -20.17 -13.25
N ILE A 111 -7.04 -20.73 -13.73
CA ILE A 111 -7.92 -20.09 -14.72
C ILE A 111 -8.43 -18.75 -14.17
N PHE A 112 -8.96 -18.72 -12.95
CA PHE A 112 -9.43 -17.47 -12.35
C PHE A 112 -8.29 -16.51 -11.99
N PHE A 113 -7.14 -17.02 -11.55
CA PHE A 113 -5.95 -16.19 -11.32
C PHE A 113 -5.46 -15.53 -12.61
N LEU A 114 -5.44 -16.25 -13.73
CA LEU A 114 -5.07 -15.70 -15.04
C LEU A 114 -6.10 -14.72 -15.56
N PHE A 115 -7.38 -14.97 -15.30
CA PHE A 115 -8.42 -14.00 -15.56
C PHE A 115 -8.17 -12.69 -14.79
N LEU A 116 -7.85 -12.76 -13.49
CA LEU A 116 -7.50 -11.59 -12.69
C LEU A 116 -6.23 -10.90 -13.20
N ALA A 117 -5.19 -11.65 -13.56
CA ALA A 117 -3.96 -11.10 -14.15
C ALA A 117 -4.26 -10.36 -15.48
N GLY A 118 -5.07 -10.95 -16.35
CA GLY A 118 -5.56 -10.30 -17.56
C GLY A 118 -6.43 -9.07 -17.25
N LEU A 119 -7.23 -9.13 -16.19
CA LEU A 119 -8.04 -8.02 -15.70
C LEU A 119 -7.18 -6.84 -15.20
N GLU A 120 -6.01 -7.13 -14.63
CA GLU A 120 -5.03 -6.13 -14.20
C GLU A 120 -4.28 -5.46 -15.35
N LEU A 121 -4.06 -6.18 -16.45
CA LEU A 121 -3.39 -5.66 -17.63
C LEU A 121 -4.31 -4.71 -18.42
N ASP A 122 -3.85 -3.47 -18.61
CA ASP A 122 -4.53 -2.45 -19.39
C ASP A 122 -3.89 -2.27 -20.78
N PRO A 123 -4.49 -2.79 -21.86
CA PRO A 123 -3.92 -2.70 -23.20
C PRO A 123 -3.82 -1.26 -23.71
N LYS A 124 -4.68 -0.34 -23.25
CA LYS A 124 -4.59 1.08 -23.64
C LYS A 124 -3.33 1.73 -23.08
N SER A 125 -2.90 1.34 -21.87
CA SER A 125 -1.64 1.82 -21.28
C SER A 125 -0.43 1.26 -22.04
N LEU A 126 -0.51 0.03 -22.50
CA LEU A 126 0.55 -0.63 -23.27
C LEU A 126 0.79 0.10 -24.60
N GLY A 127 -0.27 0.51 -25.30
CA GLY A 127 -0.15 1.30 -26.54
C GLY A 127 0.46 2.69 -26.35
N ARG A 128 0.41 3.26 -25.15
CA ARG A 128 1.05 4.54 -24.79
C ARG A 128 2.48 4.37 -24.25
N THR A 129 2.97 3.13 -24.19
CA THR A 129 4.29 2.82 -23.63
C THR A 129 5.37 3.39 -24.54
N GLY A 130 6.27 4.20 -23.95
CA GLY A 130 7.34 4.84 -24.70
C GLY A 130 8.35 3.85 -25.28
N LYS A 131 9.00 4.21 -26.39
CA LYS A 131 10.01 3.38 -27.09
C LYS A 131 11.11 2.85 -26.15
N LYS A 132 11.47 3.62 -25.12
CA LYS A 132 12.45 3.21 -24.08
C LYS A 132 12.02 1.96 -23.32
N VAL A 133 10.77 1.93 -22.84
CA VAL A 133 10.25 0.81 -22.05
C VAL A 133 10.12 -0.44 -22.92
N LEU A 134 9.69 -0.28 -24.18
CA LEU A 134 9.65 -1.39 -25.13
C LEU A 134 11.05 -1.99 -25.36
N ALA A 135 12.08 -1.14 -25.50
CA ALA A 135 13.45 -1.61 -25.64
C ALA A 135 13.93 -2.41 -24.41
N ILE A 136 13.60 -1.94 -23.20
CA ILE A 136 13.95 -2.65 -21.95
C ILE A 136 13.21 -4.00 -21.86
N ALA A 137 11.91 -4.03 -22.19
CA ALA A 137 11.11 -5.26 -22.22
C ALA A 137 11.71 -6.28 -23.20
N MET A 138 11.97 -5.85 -24.44
CA MET A 138 12.58 -6.69 -25.48
C MET A 138 13.95 -7.24 -25.08
N ALA A 139 14.79 -6.43 -24.42
CA ALA A 139 16.09 -6.88 -23.91
C ALA A 139 15.94 -7.88 -22.75
N GLY A 140 14.95 -7.67 -21.88
CA GLY A 140 14.61 -8.57 -20.77
C GLY A 140 14.01 -9.91 -21.18
N ILE A 141 13.69 -10.09 -22.47
CA ILE A 141 13.28 -11.37 -23.06
C ILE A 141 14.38 -11.93 -23.95
N SER A 142 14.88 -11.17 -24.92
CA SER A 142 15.75 -11.70 -25.98
C SER A 142 17.06 -12.27 -25.46
N LEU A 143 17.70 -11.59 -24.50
CA LEU A 143 18.96 -12.03 -23.92
C LEU A 143 18.81 -13.30 -23.05
N PRO A 144 17.92 -13.36 -22.05
CA PRO A 144 17.69 -14.60 -21.29
C PRO A 144 17.16 -15.74 -22.17
N PHE A 145 16.40 -15.45 -23.23
CA PHE A 145 15.94 -16.46 -24.18
C PHE A 145 17.11 -17.12 -24.91
N ALA A 146 18.03 -16.31 -25.47
CA ALA A 146 19.22 -16.80 -26.14
C ALA A 146 20.16 -17.56 -25.19
N MET A 147 20.36 -17.06 -23.97
CA MET A 147 21.13 -17.76 -22.94
C MET A 147 20.46 -19.05 -22.48
N GLY A 148 19.13 -19.09 -22.44
CA GLY A 148 18.36 -20.29 -22.13
C GLY A 148 18.51 -21.38 -23.18
N ILE A 149 18.47 -21.00 -24.45
CA ILE A 149 18.81 -21.90 -25.58
C ILE A 149 20.25 -22.42 -25.39
N GLY A 150 21.22 -21.55 -25.10
CA GLY A 150 22.61 -21.96 -24.84
C GLY A 150 22.75 -22.97 -23.69
N THR A 151 22.08 -22.69 -22.57
CA THR A 151 22.09 -23.56 -21.38
C THR A 151 21.38 -24.90 -21.66
N SER A 152 20.34 -24.89 -22.51
CA SER A 152 19.60 -26.09 -22.87
C SER A 152 20.45 -27.11 -23.63
N PHE A 153 21.43 -26.67 -24.45
CA PHE A 153 22.38 -27.60 -25.09
C PHE A 153 23.22 -28.36 -24.06
N ILE A 154 23.70 -27.67 -23.02
CA ILE A 154 24.51 -28.27 -21.94
C ILE A 154 23.66 -29.24 -21.12
N LEU A 155 22.44 -28.85 -20.75
CA LEU A 155 21.48 -29.70 -20.03
C LEU A 155 21.11 -30.95 -20.83
N ARG A 156 20.92 -30.81 -22.14
CA ARG A 156 20.57 -31.93 -23.02
C ARG A 156 21.70 -32.94 -23.15
N LEU A 157 22.94 -32.48 -23.31
CA LEU A 157 24.12 -33.35 -23.39
C LEU A 157 24.33 -34.15 -22.09
N THR A 158 23.87 -33.61 -20.97
CA THR A 158 24.15 -34.16 -19.64
C THR A 158 23.02 -35.03 -19.09
N ILE A 159 21.78 -34.51 -19.07
CA ILE A 159 20.64 -35.09 -18.31
C ILE A 159 19.48 -35.50 -19.24
N SER A 160 19.25 -34.79 -20.35
CA SER A 160 18.02 -34.95 -21.15
C SER A 160 18.27 -35.50 -22.56
N LYS A 161 18.83 -36.72 -22.67
CA LYS A 161 19.18 -37.34 -23.96
C LYS A 161 17.97 -37.73 -24.83
N ASP A 162 16.80 -38.00 -24.23
CA ASP A 162 15.64 -38.60 -24.90
C ASP A 162 14.50 -37.62 -25.30
N VAL A 163 14.69 -36.31 -25.16
CA VAL A 163 13.62 -35.31 -25.39
C VAL A 163 13.70 -34.68 -26.79
N ASN A 164 12.54 -34.33 -27.37
CA ASN A 164 12.44 -33.57 -28.62
C ASN A 164 13.27 -32.28 -28.52
N SER A 165 14.27 -32.18 -29.41
CA SER A 165 15.33 -31.15 -29.32
C SER A 165 14.74 -29.75 -29.40
N THR A 166 13.97 -29.46 -30.44
CA THR A 166 13.51 -28.10 -30.73
C THR A 166 12.53 -27.60 -29.67
N ALA A 167 11.61 -28.46 -29.23
CA ALA A 167 10.65 -28.13 -28.18
C ALA A 167 11.34 -27.81 -26.86
N PHE A 168 12.33 -28.62 -26.45
CA PHE A 168 13.10 -28.40 -25.22
C PHE A 168 13.87 -27.07 -25.25
N LEU A 169 14.54 -26.76 -26.37
CA LEU A 169 15.31 -25.53 -26.55
C LEU A 169 14.43 -24.27 -26.44
N VAL A 170 13.30 -24.24 -27.16
CA VAL A 170 12.35 -23.12 -27.12
C VAL A 170 11.75 -23.01 -25.72
N PHE A 171 11.32 -24.13 -25.13
CA PHE A 171 10.72 -24.14 -23.81
C PHE A 171 11.67 -23.62 -22.71
N MET A 172 12.95 -24.00 -22.75
CA MET A 172 13.97 -23.48 -21.84
C MET A 172 14.21 -21.99 -22.03
N GLY A 173 14.25 -21.51 -23.29
CA GLY A 173 14.32 -20.09 -23.59
C GLY A 173 13.14 -19.31 -23.02
N VAL A 174 11.92 -19.83 -23.18
CA VAL A 174 10.69 -19.21 -22.64
C VAL A 174 10.75 -19.17 -21.12
N ALA A 175 10.99 -20.29 -20.44
CA ALA A 175 10.97 -20.36 -18.97
C ALA A 175 11.95 -19.38 -18.30
N LEU A 176 13.15 -19.20 -18.87
CA LEU A 176 14.15 -18.27 -18.35
C LEU A 176 13.83 -16.80 -18.64
N SER A 177 12.97 -16.53 -19.63
CA SER A 177 12.62 -15.17 -20.08
C SER A 177 11.37 -14.60 -19.44
N ILE A 178 10.59 -15.38 -18.70
CA ILE A 178 9.36 -14.89 -18.06
C ILE A 178 9.71 -13.97 -16.88
N THR A 179 8.99 -12.85 -16.77
CA THR A 179 8.97 -11.98 -15.58
C THR A 179 7.52 -11.91 -15.11
N ALA A 180 7.28 -12.15 -13.82
CA ALA A 180 5.92 -12.19 -13.28
C ALA A 180 5.40 -10.80 -12.93
N PHE A 181 4.50 -10.26 -13.77
CA PHE A 181 3.89 -8.93 -13.56
C PHE A 181 3.16 -8.79 -12.20
N PRO A 182 2.28 -9.71 -11.78
CA PRO A 182 1.54 -9.54 -10.51
C PRO A 182 2.45 -9.55 -9.28
N VAL A 183 3.50 -10.38 -9.31
CA VAL A 183 4.49 -10.47 -8.22
C VAL A 183 5.32 -9.20 -8.18
N LEU A 184 5.80 -8.72 -9.33
CA LEU A 184 6.52 -7.46 -9.40
C LEU A 184 5.69 -6.28 -8.88
N ALA A 185 4.40 -6.21 -9.24
CA ALA A 185 3.49 -5.17 -8.79
C ALA A 185 3.40 -5.10 -7.27
N ARG A 186 3.28 -6.27 -6.63
CA ARG A 186 3.29 -6.42 -5.18
C ARG A 186 4.66 -6.03 -4.58
N ILE A 187 5.79 -6.51 -5.14
CA ILE A 187 7.14 -6.13 -4.67
C ILE A 187 7.34 -4.62 -4.72
N LEU A 188 6.94 -3.97 -5.81
CA LEU A 188 7.02 -2.52 -5.96
C LEU A 188 6.14 -1.77 -4.98
N ALA A 189 4.96 -2.31 -4.66
CA ALA A 189 4.06 -1.72 -3.69
C ALA A 189 4.66 -1.78 -2.27
N GLU A 190 5.18 -2.94 -1.87
CA GLU A 190 5.85 -3.13 -0.58
C GLU A 190 7.12 -2.28 -0.43
N LEU A 191 7.93 -2.18 -1.49
CA LEU A 191 9.12 -1.35 -1.52
C LEU A 191 8.80 0.16 -1.64
N LYS A 192 7.52 0.55 -1.67
CA LYS A 192 7.05 1.92 -1.87
C LYS A 192 7.58 2.55 -3.16
N LEU A 193 7.93 1.71 -4.14
CA LEU A 193 8.48 2.08 -5.44
C LEU A 193 7.41 2.19 -6.51
N LEU A 194 6.19 1.69 -6.28
CA LEU A 194 5.09 1.65 -7.25
C LEU A 194 4.75 3.02 -7.84
N THR A 195 4.87 4.09 -7.04
CA THR A 195 4.59 5.47 -7.45
C THR A 195 5.79 6.18 -8.09
N THR A 196 6.99 5.59 -8.03
CA THR A 196 8.19 6.17 -8.66
C THR A 196 8.17 6.01 -10.18
N ASP A 197 9.05 6.72 -10.88
CA ASP A 197 9.20 6.57 -12.32
C ASP A 197 9.83 5.22 -12.70
N ILE A 198 10.71 4.69 -11.84
CA ILE A 198 11.29 3.35 -11.99
C ILE A 198 10.19 2.28 -11.87
N GLY A 199 9.35 2.37 -10.84
CA GLY A 199 8.22 1.45 -10.68
C GLY A 199 7.26 1.50 -11.87
N ARG A 200 7.03 2.70 -12.43
CA ARG A 200 6.23 2.86 -13.65
C ARG A 200 6.86 2.14 -14.86
N MET A 201 8.16 2.37 -15.10
CA MET A 201 8.88 1.71 -16.19
C MET A 201 8.92 0.19 -16.00
N ALA A 202 9.14 -0.29 -14.77
CA ALA A 202 9.13 -1.69 -14.39
C ALA A 202 7.78 -2.37 -14.66
N MET A 203 6.69 -1.76 -14.19
CA MET A 203 5.34 -2.27 -14.40
C MET A 203 4.97 -2.37 -15.87
N SER A 204 5.26 -1.31 -16.65
CA SER A 204 4.98 -1.32 -18.10
C SER A 204 5.86 -2.33 -18.84
N ALA A 205 7.14 -2.46 -18.50
CA ALA A 205 8.02 -3.46 -19.11
C ALA A 205 7.58 -4.89 -18.77
N ALA A 206 7.20 -5.15 -17.52
CA ALA A 206 6.70 -6.46 -17.09
C ALA A 206 5.35 -6.81 -17.73
N ALA A 207 4.45 -5.84 -17.90
CA ALA A 207 3.20 -6.05 -18.63
C ALA A 207 3.43 -6.45 -20.09
N VAL A 208 4.38 -5.80 -20.79
CA VAL A 208 4.79 -6.20 -22.14
C VAL A 208 5.38 -7.62 -22.11
N ASN A 209 6.23 -7.90 -21.11
CA ASN A 209 6.87 -9.20 -20.99
C ASN A 209 5.87 -10.33 -20.71
N ASP A 210 4.80 -10.08 -19.95
CA ASP A 210 3.78 -11.07 -19.62
C ASP A 210 2.94 -11.41 -20.87
N VAL A 211 2.52 -10.39 -21.65
CA VAL A 211 1.85 -10.62 -22.94
C VAL A 211 2.76 -11.39 -23.90
N ALA A 212 4.03 -11.02 -24.00
CA ALA A 212 5.00 -11.72 -24.83
C ALA A 212 5.24 -13.15 -24.36
N ALA A 213 5.27 -13.39 -23.04
CA ALA A 213 5.42 -14.72 -22.45
C ALA A 213 4.31 -15.67 -22.88
N TRP A 214 3.05 -15.21 -22.91
CA TRP A 214 1.92 -16.03 -23.37
C TRP A 214 1.98 -16.35 -24.86
N ILE A 215 2.41 -15.40 -25.68
CA ILE A 215 2.62 -15.62 -27.12
C ILE A 215 3.74 -16.66 -27.32
N LEU A 216 4.85 -16.50 -26.61
CA LEU A 216 5.99 -17.41 -26.66
C LEU A 216 5.64 -18.80 -26.12
N LEU A 217 4.81 -18.89 -25.08
CA LEU A 217 4.33 -20.16 -24.53
C LEU A 217 3.41 -20.88 -25.53
N ALA A 218 2.47 -20.15 -26.16
CA ALA A 218 1.60 -20.73 -27.19
C ALA A 218 2.44 -21.27 -28.36
N LEU A 219 3.49 -20.54 -28.76
CA LEU A 219 4.45 -20.99 -29.77
C LEU A 219 5.22 -22.24 -29.31
N ALA A 220 5.74 -22.25 -28.07
CA ALA A 220 6.45 -23.39 -27.50
C ALA A 220 5.57 -24.64 -27.44
N ILE A 221 4.30 -24.48 -27.05
CA ILE A 221 3.31 -25.56 -27.00
C ILE A 221 3.01 -26.09 -28.41
N SER A 222 2.78 -25.20 -29.38
CA SER A 222 2.52 -25.58 -30.78
C SER A 222 3.70 -26.38 -31.38
N LEU A 223 4.94 -26.00 -31.04
CA LEU A 223 6.16 -26.70 -31.46
C LEU A 223 6.43 -28.01 -30.69
N SER A 224 5.81 -28.20 -29.52
CA SER A 224 5.97 -29.39 -28.68
C SER A 224 5.03 -30.55 -29.02
N GLY A 225 4.07 -30.32 -29.92
CA GLY A 225 3.15 -31.37 -30.39
C GLY A 225 3.89 -32.58 -30.97
N SER A 226 3.31 -33.77 -30.85
CA SER A 226 3.89 -35.01 -31.38
C SER A 226 4.32 -34.83 -32.84
N ASN A 227 5.42 -35.48 -33.24
CA ASN A 227 6.11 -35.43 -34.55
C ASN A 227 5.26 -35.71 -35.81
N THR A 228 3.93 -35.71 -35.71
CA THR A 228 2.94 -35.66 -36.76
C THR A 228 2.85 -34.26 -37.35
N SER A 229 3.50 -34.06 -38.50
CA SER A 229 3.28 -33.02 -39.51
C SER A 229 3.19 -31.55 -39.02
N PRO A 230 4.07 -30.63 -39.46
CA PRO A 230 4.01 -29.17 -39.16
C PRO A 230 2.65 -28.50 -39.41
N ILE A 231 1.81 -29.14 -40.23
CA ILE A 231 0.44 -28.78 -40.53
C ILE A 231 -0.43 -28.68 -39.26
N ILE A 232 -0.30 -29.59 -38.30
CA ILE A 232 -1.13 -29.58 -37.07
C ILE A 232 -0.78 -28.36 -36.21
N SER A 233 0.51 -28.09 -36.00
CA SER A 233 1.00 -26.91 -35.29
C SER A 233 0.52 -25.60 -35.91
N PHE A 234 0.50 -25.54 -37.25
CA PHE A 234 -0.03 -24.40 -37.99
C PHE A 234 -1.54 -24.23 -37.81
N TRP A 235 -2.31 -25.33 -37.87
CA TRP A 235 -3.76 -25.30 -37.63
C TRP A 235 -4.09 -24.81 -36.21
N VAL A 236 -3.41 -25.34 -35.18
CA VAL A 236 -3.59 -24.91 -33.78
C VAL A 236 -3.31 -23.41 -33.62
N PHE A 237 -2.21 -22.93 -34.22
CA PHE A 237 -1.87 -21.51 -34.21
C PHE A 237 -2.95 -20.65 -34.89
N LEU A 238 -3.42 -21.07 -36.08
CA LEU A 238 -4.44 -20.36 -36.84
C LEU A 238 -5.79 -20.31 -36.09
N SER A 239 -6.23 -21.42 -35.50
CA SER A 239 -7.43 -21.46 -34.66
C SER A 239 -7.29 -20.60 -33.40
N GLY A 240 -6.09 -20.51 -32.82
CA GLY A 240 -5.80 -19.58 -31.73
C GLY A 240 -5.96 -18.12 -32.16
N CYS A 241 -5.43 -17.73 -33.32
CA CYS A 241 -5.63 -16.40 -33.87
C CYS A 241 -7.11 -16.08 -34.13
N ILE A 242 -7.86 -17.02 -34.71
CA ILE A 242 -9.30 -16.89 -34.94
C ILE A 242 -10.03 -16.69 -33.60
N PHE A 243 -9.73 -17.51 -32.59
CA PHE A 243 -10.32 -17.37 -31.26
C PHE A 243 -10.09 -15.97 -30.65
N VAL A 244 -8.85 -15.44 -30.76
CA VAL A 244 -8.53 -14.09 -30.26
C VAL A 244 -9.31 -13.02 -31.01
N ILE A 245 -9.38 -13.10 -32.35
CA ILE A 245 -10.15 -12.15 -33.18
C ILE A 245 -11.64 -12.20 -32.82
N CYS A 246 -12.24 -13.39 -32.75
CA CYS A 246 -13.62 -13.57 -32.35
C CYS A 246 -13.88 -13.03 -30.94
N SER A 247 -12.98 -13.29 -29.99
CA SER A 247 -13.08 -12.78 -28.62
C SER A 247 -13.05 -11.25 -28.60
N ILE A 248 -12.13 -10.61 -29.34
CA ILE A 248 -12.06 -9.14 -29.45
C ILE A 248 -13.35 -8.54 -30.03
N LEU A 249 -14.04 -9.24 -30.93
CA LEU A 249 -15.28 -8.77 -31.53
C LEU A 249 -16.51 -9.01 -30.65
N ILE A 250 -16.60 -10.15 -29.97
CA ILE A 250 -17.79 -10.60 -29.22
C ILE A 250 -17.79 -10.13 -27.76
N VAL A 251 -16.63 -10.17 -27.11
CA VAL A 251 -16.53 -9.98 -25.65
C VAL A 251 -16.75 -8.52 -25.24
N PRO A 252 -16.12 -7.51 -25.87
CA PRO A 252 -16.34 -6.11 -25.52
C PRO A 252 -17.78 -5.60 -25.66
N PRO A 253 -18.58 -5.93 -26.70
CA PRO A 253 -19.97 -5.48 -26.77
C PRO A 253 -20.85 -6.13 -25.69
N ILE A 254 -20.63 -7.41 -25.36
CA ILE A 254 -21.36 -8.08 -24.27
C ILE A 254 -21.10 -7.38 -22.95
N PHE A 255 -19.84 -7.13 -22.61
CA PHE A 255 -19.52 -6.43 -21.37
C PHE A 255 -19.98 -4.99 -21.36
N LYS A 256 -19.89 -4.26 -22.47
CA LYS A 256 -20.45 -2.90 -22.57
C LYS A 256 -21.96 -2.88 -22.35
N TRP A 257 -22.67 -3.90 -22.85
CA TRP A 257 -24.09 -4.06 -22.59
C TRP A 257 -24.34 -4.33 -21.11
N MET A 258 -23.66 -5.29 -20.49
CA MET A 258 -23.75 -5.57 -19.04
C MET A 258 -23.49 -4.32 -18.18
N THR A 259 -22.45 -3.54 -18.50
CA THR A 259 -22.10 -2.33 -17.74
C THR A 259 -23.14 -1.21 -17.82
N LYS A 260 -24.00 -1.18 -18.86
CA LYS A 260 -25.08 -0.18 -18.95
C LYS A 260 -26.22 -0.44 -17.98
N TRP A 261 -26.37 -1.68 -17.52
CA TRP A 261 -27.43 -2.09 -16.59
C TRP A 261 -26.99 -2.02 -15.13
N CYS A 262 -25.68 -1.96 -14.87
CA CYS A 262 -25.15 -1.67 -13.54
C CYS A 262 -25.13 -0.15 -13.31
N GLN A 263 -26.03 0.38 -12.47
CA GLN A 263 -25.97 1.79 -12.07
C GLN A 263 -24.77 2.04 -11.13
N GLU A 264 -24.03 3.12 -11.36
CA GLU A 264 -22.88 3.51 -10.52
C GLU A 264 -23.34 3.88 -9.10
N GLY A 265 -23.14 2.96 -8.13
CA GLY A 265 -23.42 3.19 -6.70
C GLY A 265 -24.17 2.05 -6.00
N GLU A 266 -24.77 1.14 -6.76
CA GLU A 266 -25.41 -0.08 -6.22
C GLU A 266 -24.43 -1.26 -6.27
N PRO A 267 -24.53 -2.23 -5.32
CA PRO A 267 -23.73 -3.45 -5.38
C PRO A 267 -24.00 -4.16 -6.71
N VAL A 268 -22.92 -4.52 -7.42
CA VAL A 268 -23.03 -5.33 -8.65
C VAL A 268 -23.81 -6.60 -8.33
N GLU A 269 -24.92 -6.85 -9.04
CA GLU A 269 -25.70 -8.06 -8.82
C GLU A 269 -24.82 -9.30 -9.02
N GLU A 270 -24.90 -10.25 -8.09
CA GLU A 270 -24.09 -11.48 -8.09
C GLU A 270 -24.25 -12.29 -9.39
N MET A 271 -25.40 -12.14 -10.06
CA MET A 271 -25.68 -12.73 -11.35
C MET A 271 -24.65 -12.34 -12.43
N TYR A 272 -24.21 -11.08 -12.48
CA TYR A 272 -23.22 -10.62 -13.47
C TYR A 272 -21.81 -11.14 -13.18
N VAL A 273 -21.46 -11.29 -11.89
CA VAL A 273 -20.20 -11.91 -11.47
C VAL A 273 -20.19 -13.38 -11.88
N CYS A 274 -21.25 -14.13 -11.56
CA CYS A 274 -21.42 -15.53 -11.93
C CYS A 274 -21.39 -15.73 -13.46
N ALA A 275 -22.09 -14.87 -14.22
CA ALA A 275 -22.08 -14.92 -15.69
C ALA A 275 -20.67 -14.70 -16.25
N THR A 276 -19.90 -13.79 -15.65
CA THR A 276 -18.51 -13.53 -16.06
C THR A 276 -17.60 -14.71 -15.79
N LEU A 277 -17.70 -15.31 -14.60
CA LEU A 277 -16.94 -16.52 -14.25
C LEU A 277 -17.28 -17.70 -15.16
N ALA A 278 -18.56 -17.87 -15.50
CA ALA A 278 -19.00 -18.88 -16.47
C ALA A 278 -18.41 -18.61 -17.87
N ALA A 279 -18.38 -17.36 -18.33
CA ALA A 279 -17.76 -17.00 -19.59
C ALA A 279 -16.24 -17.26 -19.60
N VAL A 280 -15.56 -17.02 -18.47
CA VAL A 280 -14.13 -17.34 -18.31
C VAL A 280 -13.88 -18.85 -18.42
N LEU A 281 -14.68 -19.67 -17.75
CA LEU A 281 -14.59 -21.13 -17.84
C LEU A 281 -14.89 -21.63 -19.26
N ALA A 282 -15.91 -21.07 -19.92
CA ALA A 282 -16.26 -21.42 -21.30
C ALA A 282 -15.14 -21.06 -22.27
N ALA A 283 -14.52 -19.87 -22.13
CA ALA A 283 -13.36 -19.48 -22.93
C ALA A 283 -12.17 -20.40 -22.69
N GLY A 284 -11.93 -20.78 -21.43
CA GLY A 284 -10.91 -21.78 -21.08
C GLY A 284 -11.16 -23.10 -21.79
N PHE A 285 -12.37 -23.64 -21.70
CA PHE A 285 -12.77 -24.88 -22.38
C PHE A 285 -12.54 -24.83 -23.90
N VAL A 286 -12.94 -23.73 -24.56
CA VAL A 286 -12.71 -23.56 -26.01
C VAL A 286 -11.22 -23.55 -26.34
N THR A 287 -10.39 -22.83 -25.56
CA THR A 287 -8.94 -22.80 -25.82
C THR A 287 -8.21 -24.11 -25.56
N ASP A 288 -8.72 -24.91 -24.62
CA ASP A 288 -8.21 -26.25 -24.35
C ASP A 288 -8.58 -27.22 -25.48
N ALA A 289 -9.82 -27.14 -25.98
CA ALA A 289 -10.29 -27.91 -27.14
C ALA A 289 -9.51 -27.60 -28.43
N ILE A 290 -8.99 -26.37 -28.57
CA ILE A 290 -8.10 -25.97 -29.67
C ILE A 290 -6.68 -26.58 -29.54
N GLY A 291 -6.29 -27.04 -28.35
CA GLY A 291 -4.99 -27.67 -28.09
C GLY A 291 -3.90 -26.73 -27.56
N ILE A 292 -4.27 -25.51 -27.15
CA ILE A 292 -3.36 -24.54 -26.51
C ILE A 292 -3.26 -24.88 -25.01
N HIS A 293 -4.07 -24.24 -24.18
CA HIS A 293 -4.24 -24.48 -22.76
C HIS A 293 -5.41 -23.64 -22.26
N ALA A 294 -6.24 -24.18 -21.36
CA ALA A 294 -7.40 -23.46 -20.79
C ALA A 294 -7.07 -22.08 -20.16
N MET A 295 -5.86 -21.89 -19.65
CA MET A 295 -5.45 -20.63 -19.00
C MET A 295 -5.37 -19.46 -19.99
N PHE A 296 -5.04 -19.74 -21.26
CA PHE A 296 -4.93 -18.71 -22.29
C PHE A 296 -6.28 -18.04 -22.57
N GLY A 297 -7.37 -18.82 -22.64
CA GLY A 297 -8.72 -18.27 -22.83
C GLY A 297 -9.14 -17.35 -21.70
N ALA A 298 -8.85 -17.75 -20.45
CA ALA A 298 -9.15 -16.95 -19.27
C ALA A 298 -8.43 -15.59 -19.27
N PHE A 299 -7.15 -15.60 -19.62
CA PHE A 299 -6.33 -14.40 -19.74
C PHE A 299 -6.85 -13.44 -20.82
N VAL A 300 -7.23 -13.98 -22.00
CA VAL A 300 -7.82 -13.18 -23.11
C VAL A 300 -9.12 -12.51 -22.67
N ILE A 301 -10.02 -13.24 -22.00
CA ILE A 301 -11.26 -12.63 -21.46
C ILE A 301 -10.91 -11.53 -20.45
N GLY A 302 -9.97 -11.77 -19.54
CA GLY A 302 -9.51 -10.77 -18.56
C GLY A 302 -9.05 -9.46 -19.21
N ILE A 303 -8.27 -9.53 -20.29
CA ILE A 303 -7.80 -8.35 -21.03
C ILE A 303 -8.96 -7.57 -21.66
N LEU A 304 -9.99 -8.28 -22.15
CA LEU A 304 -11.11 -7.69 -22.90
C LEU A 304 -12.20 -7.10 -22.01
N VAL A 305 -12.28 -7.50 -20.74
CA VAL A 305 -13.20 -6.90 -19.76
C VAL A 305 -12.91 -5.39 -19.64
N PRO A 306 -13.95 -4.53 -19.70
CA PRO A 306 -13.77 -3.09 -19.57
C PRO A 306 -13.21 -2.74 -18.19
N LYS A 307 -12.06 -2.04 -18.20
CA LYS A 307 -11.35 -1.61 -16.99
C LYS A 307 -11.98 -0.36 -16.33
N GLU A 308 -12.84 0.32 -17.07
CA GLU A 308 -13.53 1.56 -16.70
C GLU A 308 -14.90 1.19 -16.06
N GLY A 309 -15.29 1.87 -14.98
CA GLY A 309 -16.49 1.55 -14.17
C GLY A 309 -16.23 0.79 -12.86
N PRO A 310 -17.25 0.61 -11.99
CA PRO A 310 -17.18 -0.12 -10.72
C PRO A 310 -17.12 -1.64 -10.90
N PHE A 311 -17.57 -2.14 -12.06
CA PHE A 311 -17.69 -3.56 -12.36
C PHE A 311 -16.36 -4.32 -12.24
N ALA A 312 -15.28 -3.82 -12.86
CA ALA A 312 -13.97 -4.47 -12.77
C ALA A 312 -13.43 -4.49 -11.33
N GLY A 313 -13.67 -3.43 -10.55
CA GLY A 313 -13.25 -3.37 -9.15
C GLY A 313 -13.99 -4.39 -8.29
N ALA A 314 -15.31 -4.46 -8.42
CA ALA A 314 -16.15 -5.42 -7.71
C ALA A 314 -15.79 -6.87 -8.08
N LEU A 315 -15.49 -7.13 -9.35
CA LEU A 315 -15.11 -8.46 -9.82
C LEU A 315 -13.75 -8.89 -9.26
N VAL A 316 -12.75 -8.00 -9.25
CA VAL A 316 -11.47 -8.31 -8.59
C VAL A 316 -11.71 -8.55 -7.11
N GLU A 317 -12.41 -7.67 -6.39
CA GLU A 317 -12.60 -7.81 -4.94
C GLU A 317 -13.28 -9.13 -4.56
N LYS A 318 -14.31 -9.56 -5.28
CA LYS A 318 -15.04 -10.81 -5.00
C LYS A 318 -14.27 -12.06 -5.38
N VAL A 319 -13.58 -12.05 -6.52
CA VAL A 319 -12.90 -13.24 -7.06
C VAL A 319 -11.52 -13.40 -6.45
N GLU A 320 -10.82 -12.31 -6.18
CA GLU A 320 -9.46 -12.32 -5.63
C GLU A 320 -9.41 -12.94 -4.25
N ASP A 321 -10.39 -12.68 -3.37
CA ASP A 321 -10.43 -13.25 -2.02
C ASP A 321 -10.56 -14.79 -2.07
N ILE A 322 -11.36 -15.31 -3.00
CA ILE A 322 -11.53 -16.77 -3.20
C ILE A 322 -10.26 -17.36 -3.82
N VAL A 323 -9.71 -16.72 -4.85
CA VAL A 323 -8.54 -17.21 -5.57
C VAL A 323 -7.30 -17.18 -4.68
N SER A 324 -7.03 -16.06 -4.01
CA SER A 324 -5.86 -15.91 -3.15
C SER A 324 -6.00 -16.65 -1.82
N GLY A 325 -7.20 -16.69 -1.25
CA GLY A 325 -7.46 -17.33 0.04
C GLY A 325 -7.51 -18.86 -0.02
N LEU A 326 -8.01 -19.43 -1.13
CA LEU A 326 -8.24 -20.87 -1.24
C LEU A 326 -7.48 -21.51 -2.42
N PHE A 327 -7.70 -21.05 -3.65
CA PHE A 327 -7.24 -21.80 -4.81
C PHE A 327 -5.72 -21.70 -5.09
N LEU A 328 -5.12 -20.54 -4.89
CA LEU A 328 -3.67 -20.34 -5.05
C LEU A 328 -2.85 -21.22 -4.08
N PRO A 329 -3.18 -21.28 -2.77
CA PRO A 329 -2.54 -22.22 -1.86
C PRO A 329 -2.62 -23.67 -2.34
N LEU A 330 -3.78 -24.12 -2.82
CA LEU A 330 -3.96 -25.50 -3.33
C LEU A 330 -3.06 -25.77 -4.55
N TYR A 331 -2.93 -24.79 -5.44
CA TYR A 331 -2.01 -24.89 -6.57
C TYR A 331 -0.56 -25.03 -6.14
N PHE A 332 -0.08 -24.21 -5.20
CA PHE A 332 1.29 -24.30 -4.70
C PHE A 332 1.54 -25.63 -3.97
N VAL A 333 0.55 -26.17 -3.25
CA VAL A 333 0.65 -27.51 -2.66
C VAL A 333 0.75 -28.57 -3.76
N SER A 334 -0.14 -28.58 -4.75
CA SER A 334 -0.08 -29.54 -5.88
C SER A 334 1.27 -29.46 -6.62
N SER A 335 1.73 -28.25 -6.96
CA SER A 335 3.02 -28.03 -7.62
C SER A 335 4.20 -28.48 -6.74
N GLY A 336 4.14 -28.24 -5.43
CA GLY A 336 5.14 -28.69 -4.47
C GLY A 336 5.20 -30.21 -4.36
N LEU A 337 4.05 -30.89 -4.33
CA LEU A 337 3.95 -32.36 -4.33
C LEU A 337 4.54 -32.98 -5.61
N LYS A 338 4.44 -32.31 -6.75
CA LYS A 338 5.07 -32.72 -8.02
C LYS A 338 6.58 -32.49 -8.07
N THR A 339 7.14 -31.73 -7.12
CA THR A 339 8.56 -31.38 -7.07
C THR A 339 9.33 -32.39 -6.23
N ASN A 340 10.33 -33.04 -6.84
CA ASN A 340 11.15 -34.05 -6.18
C ASN A 340 12.62 -33.63 -6.16
N VAL A 341 13.03 -32.88 -5.13
CA VAL A 341 14.40 -32.39 -4.95
C VAL A 341 15.39 -33.54 -4.77
N ALA A 342 14.94 -34.71 -4.30
CA ALA A 342 15.79 -35.88 -4.14
C ALA A 342 16.25 -36.51 -5.47
N THR A 343 15.72 -36.04 -6.61
CA THR A 343 16.21 -36.41 -7.95
C THR A 343 17.54 -35.74 -8.30
N ILE A 344 17.88 -34.61 -7.68
CA ILE A 344 19.13 -33.89 -7.91
C ILE A 344 20.24 -34.57 -7.12
N GLN A 345 20.90 -35.57 -7.72
CA GLN A 345 21.96 -36.34 -7.08
C GLN A 345 23.29 -36.18 -7.84
N GLY A 346 24.36 -35.94 -7.07
CA GLY A 346 25.72 -35.83 -7.60
C GLY A 346 26.16 -34.39 -7.88
N LEU A 347 27.48 -34.20 -7.95
CA LEU A 347 28.12 -32.88 -8.10
C LEU A 347 27.76 -32.21 -9.44
N GLN A 348 27.47 -33.01 -10.46
CA GLN A 348 27.13 -32.55 -11.80
C GLN A 348 25.76 -31.85 -11.85
N SER A 349 24.72 -32.41 -11.22
CA SER A 349 23.38 -31.82 -11.19
C SER A 349 23.31 -30.55 -10.33
N TRP A 350 24.05 -30.51 -9.23
CA TRP A 350 24.24 -29.27 -8.45
C TRP A 350 25.01 -28.20 -9.24
N GLY A 351 26.03 -28.59 -10.02
CA GLY A 351 26.72 -27.69 -10.94
C GLY A 351 25.79 -27.11 -12.01
N LEU A 352 24.88 -27.94 -12.55
CA LEU A 352 23.86 -27.48 -13.52
C LEU A 352 22.83 -26.55 -12.89
N LEU A 353 22.41 -26.78 -11.65
CA LEU A 353 21.56 -25.85 -10.92
C LEU A 353 22.21 -24.47 -10.79
N VAL A 354 23.47 -24.43 -10.34
CA VAL A 354 24.23 -23.17 -10.20
C VAL A 354 24.40 -22.50 -11.57
N LEU A 355 24.68 -23.26 -12.61
CA LEU A 355 24.78 -22.76 -13.98
C LEU A 355 23.45 -22.12 -14.43
N VAL A 356 22.32 -22.78 -14.24
CA VAL A 356 20.99 -22.28 -14.62
C VAL A 356 20.63 -21.02 -13.83
N ILE A 357 20.89 -20.99 -12.52
CA ILE A 357 20.68 -19.79 -11.70
C ILE A 357 21.54 -18.64 -12.20
N PHE A 358 22.82 -18.89 -12.48
CA PHE A 358 23.75 -17.89 -12.97
C PHE A 358 23.32 -17.34 -14.32
N THR A 359 22.96 -18.20 -15.29
CA THR A 359 22.53 -17.77 -16.62
C THR A 359 21.19 -17.04 -16.58
N ALA A 360 20.24 -17.47 -15.74
CA ALA A 360 18.96 -16.78 -15.52
C ALA A 360 19.20 -15.35 -15.00
N CYS A 361 19.93 -15.22 -13.90
CA CYS A 361 20.25 -13.94 -13.28
C CYS A 361 21.05 -13.05 -14.22
N PHE A 362 22.12 -13.57 -14.81
CA PHE A 362 23.00 -12.79 -15.69
C PHE A 362 22.24 -12.29 -16.92
N GLY A 363 21.51 -13.16 -17.62
CA GLY A 363 20.76 -12.77 -18.83
C GLY A 363 19.71 -11.70 -18.54
N LYS A 364 18.96 -11.85 -17.44
CA LYS A 364 17.95 -10.86 -17.03
C LYS A 364 18.57 -9.54 -16.60
N ILE A 365 19.50 -9.59 -15.64
CA ILE A 365 20.07 -8.40 -15.00
C ILE A 365 20.96 -7.65 -16.00
N PHE A 366 21.85 -8.32 -16.71
CA PHE A 366 22.76 -7.68 -17.65
C PHE A 366 22.01 -7.06 -18.84
N GLY A 367 21.07 -7.80 -19.44
CA GLY A 367 20.33 -7.31 -20.61
C GLY A 367 19.50 -6.08 -20.30
N THR A 368 18.80 -6.09 -19.17
CA THR A 368 17.98 -4.95 -18.75
C THR A 368 18.82 -3.77 -18.26
N PHE A 369 19.93 -4.02 -17.57
CA PHE A 369 20.85 -2.97 -17.09
C PHE A 369 21.50 -2.21 -18.25
N VAL A 370 22.08 -2.92 -19.22
CA VAL A 370 22.75 -2.31 -20.37
C VAL A 370 21.77 -1.44 -21.17
N VAL A 371 20.58 -1.96 -21.48
CA VAL A 371 19.58 -1.20 -22.25
C VAL A 371 19.00 -0.03 -21.46
N SER A 372 18.86 -0.15 -20.13
CA SER A 372 18.43 0.97 -19.28
C SER A 372 19.44 2.12 -19.30
N ILE A 373 20.74 1.82 -19.24
CA ILE A 373 21.81 2.82 -19.36
C ILE A 373 21.78 3.49 -20.74
N LEU A 374 21.64 2.70 -21.81
CA LEU A 374 21.51 3.23 -23.17
C LEU A 374 20.28 4.14 -23.34
N CYS A 375 19.21 3.88 -22.57
CA CYS A 375 18.01 4.72 -22.51
C CYS A 375 18.16 5.99 -21.64
N LYS A 376 19.37 6.25 -21.12
CA LYS A 376 19.74 7.38 -20.24
C LYS A 376 19.05 7.35 -18.86
N VAL A 377 18.79 6.16 -18.32
CA VAL A 377 18.31 5.98 -16.94
C VAL A 377 19.52 6.07 -15.98
N PRO A 378 19.43 6.76 -14.82
CA PRO A 378 20.54 6.85 -13.87
C PRO A 378 21.04 5.46 -13.43
N LEU A 379 22.33 5.32 -13.11
CA LEU A 379 22.94 4.00 -12.83
C LEU A 379 22.27 3.23 -11.69
N ARG A 380 21.93 3.90 -10.58
CA ARG A 380 21.25 3.27 -9.44
C ARG A 380 19.85 2.79 -9.81
N GLU A 381 19.15 3.58 -10.62
CA GLU A 381 17.80 3.27 -11.08
C GLU A 381 17.81 2.13 -12.12
N SER A 382 18.81 2.11 -13.00
CA SER A 382 19.04 1.04 -13.96
C SER A 382 19.33 -0.29 -13.28
N LEU A 383 20.13 -0.27 -12.20
CA LEU A 383 20.44 -1.48 -11.42
C LEU A 383 19.21 -1.99 -10.65
N ALA A 384 18.44 -1.09 -10.03
CA ALA A 384 17.18 -1.45 -9.38
C ALA A 384 16.17 -2.03 -10.38
N MET A 385 16.01 -1.40 -11.54
CA MET A 385 15.19 -1.90 -12.64
C MET A 385 15.63 -3.30 -13.08
N ALA A 386 16.93 -3.55 -13.18
CA ALA A 386 17.46 -4.85 -13.59
C ALA A 386 17.17 -5.97 -12.58
N PHE A 387 17.30 -5.69 -11.28
CA PHE A 387 16.91 -6.62 -10.24
C PHE A 387 15.39 -6.86 -10.22
N LEU A 388 14.59 -5.79 -10.37
CA LEU A 388 13.13 -5.89 -10.46
C LEU A 388 12.66 -6.73 -11.66
N MET A 389 13.37 -6.73 -12.79
CA MET A 389 13.00 -7.56 -13.95
C MET A 389 13.33 -9.05 -13.78
N ASN A 390 14.14 -9.41 -12.76
CA ASN A 390 14.47 -10.80 -12.43
C ASN A 390 13.41 -11.48 -11.56
N THR A 391 12.31 -10.80 -11.23
CA THR A 391 11.21 -11.36 -10.43
C THR A 391 10.53 -12.49 -11.17
N LYS A 392 10.67 -13.69 -10.62
CA LYS A 392 9.93 -14.87 -11.02
C LYS A 392 8.65 -14.98 -10.18
N GLY A 393 7.73 -15.84 -10.59
CA GLY A 393 6.43 -15.92 -9.93
C GLY A 393 5.58 -17.05 -10.46
N LEU A 394 4.28 -16.98 -10.13
CA LEU A 394 3.34 -18.06 -10.39
C LEU A 394 3.28 -18.46 -11.88
N VAL A 395 3.31 -17.49 -12.78
CA VAL A 395 3.26 -17.73 -14.24
C VAL A 395 4.40 -18.62 -14.71
N GLU A 396 5.60 -18.50 -14.13
CA GLU A 396 6.70 -19.40 -14.47
C GLU A 396 6.44 -20.82 -13.99
N LEU A 397 5.93 -21.01 -12.77
CA LEU A 397 5.57 -22.34 -12.26
C LEU A 397 4.47 -22.99 -13.11
N ILE A 398 3.51 -22.21 -13.61
CA ILE A 398 2.52 -22.69 -14.59
C ILE A 398 3.24 -23.26 -15.80
N VAL A 399 4.13 -22.46 -16.41
CA VAL A 399 4.85 -22.89 -17.61
C VAL A 399 5.61 -24.17 -17.31
N LEU A 400 6.42 -24.22 -16.26
CA LEU A 400 7.20 -25.41 -15.88
C LEU A 400 6.31 -26.66 -15.69
N ASN A 401 5.14 -26.53 -15.05
CA ASN A 401 4.20 -27.63 -14.89
C ASN A 401 3.66 -28.12 -16.25
N ILE A 402 3.29 -27.20 -17.15
CA ILE A 402 2.87 -27.56 -18.52
C ILE A 402 3.98 -28.31 -19.26
N GLY A 403 5.23 -27.85 -19.13
CA GLY A 403 6.39 -28.52 -19.73
C GLY A 403 6.62 -29.93 -19.20
N LYS A 404 6.40 -30.14 -17.90
CA LYS A 404 6.47 -31.46 -17.27
C LYS A 404 5.33 -32.37 -17.74
N ASP A 405 4.10 -31.87 -17.77
CA ASP A 405 2.91 -32.64 -18.18
C ASP A 405 3.00 -33.07 -19.65
N ARG A 406 3.57 -32.23 -20.51
CA ARG A 406 3.85 -32.57 -21.92
C ARG A 406 5.13 -33.39 -22.12
N LYS A 407 5.81 -33.81 -21.04
CA LYS A 407 7.08 -34.57 -21.07
C LYS A 407 8.21 -33.88 -21.84
N VAL A 408 8.14 -32.56 -21.95
CA VAL A 408 9.23 -31.72 -22.49
C VAL A 408 10.31 -31.54 -21.42
N LEU A 409 9.93 -31.50 -20.15
CA LEU A 409 10.87 -31.45 -19.03
C LEU A 409 10.93 -32.81 -18.30
N ASN A 410 12.14 -33.33 -18.11
CA ASN A 410 12.39 -34.44 -17.18
C ASN A 410 12.20 -33.98 -15.74
N ASP A 411 11.92 -34.92 -14.82
CA ASP A 411 11.71 -34.64 -13.40
C ASP A 411 12.86 -33.87 -12.73
N GLU A 412 14.10 -34.20 -13.12
CA GLU A 412 15.30 -33.54 -12.60
C GLU A 412 15.40 -32.08 -13.10
N THR A 413 15.25 -31.85 -14.41
CA THR A 413 15.26 -30.50 -15.01
C THR A 413 14.12 -29.63 -14.46
N PHE A 414 12.94 -30.21 -14.29
CA PHE A 414 11.81 -29.54 -13.65
C PHE A 414 12.17 -29.09 -12.22
N SER A 415 12.75 -29.98 -11.41
CA SER A 415 13.14 -29.66 -10.04
C SER A 415 14.22 -28.57 -9.97
N ILE A 416 15.20 -28.60 -10.89
CA ILE A 416 16.22 -27.55 -11.03
C ILE A 416 15.58 -26.19 -11.34
N MET A 417 14.64 -26.15 -12.28
CA MET A 417 13.96 -24.91 -12.70
C MET A 417 13.07 -24.34 -11.60
N VAL A 418 12.33 -25.18 -10.88
CA VAL A 418 11.51 -24.75 -9.73
C VAL A 418 12.40 -24.15 -8.64
N LEU A 419 13.53 -24.79 -8.32
CA LEU A 419 14.47 -24.30 -7.31
C LEU A 419 15.12 -22.98 -7.72
N MET A 420 15.47 -22.82 -9.00
CA MET A 420 15.94 -21.55 -9.55
C MET A 420 14.90 -20.44 -9.38
N ALA A 421 13.65 -20.68 -9.77
CA ALA A 421 12.58 -19.68 -9.68
C ALA A 421 12.34 -19.21 -8.23
N LEU A 422 12.39 -20.14 -7.27
CA LEU A 422 12.29 -19.81 -5.84
C LEU A 422 13.49 -18.98 -5.36
N PHE A 423 14.71 -19.39 -5.73
CA PHE A 423 15.93 -18.72 -5.30
C PHE A 423 16.06 -17.30 -5.86
N THR A 424 15.78 -17.10 -7.15
CA THR A 424 15.87 -15.79 -7.79
C THR A 424 14.85 -14.82 -7.22
N THR A 425 13.61 -15.28 -6.96
CA THR A 425 12.56 -14.46 -6.36
C THR A 425 12.92 -14.04 -4.93
N PHE A 426 13.39 -14.99 -4.12
CA PHE A 426 13.79 -14.72 -2.73
C PHE A 426 14.93 -13.71 -2.63
N ILE A 427 15.90 -13.78 -3.55
CA ILE A 427 17.04 -12.85 -3.59
C ILE A 427 16.69 -11.48 -4.17
N THR A 428 15.64 -11.37 -4.98
CA THR A 428 15.31 -10.11 -5.65
C THR A 428 14.98 -8.99 -4.67
N THR A 429 14.10 -9.23 -3.70
CA THR A 429 13.70 -8.21 -2.69
C THR A 429 14.90 -7.64 -1.91
N PRO A 430 15.76 -8.45 -1.25
CA PRO A 430 16.90 -7.90 -0.50
C PRO A 430 17.91 -7.18 -1.40
N LEU A 431 18.12 -7.63 -2.65
CA LEU A 431 18.97 -6.92 -3.61
C LEU A 431 18.42 -5.55 -3.97
N VAL A 432 17.11 -5.46 -4.24
CA VAL A 432 16.47 -4.17 -4.54
C VAL A 432 16.53 -3.26 -3.32
N THR A 433 16.28 -3.75 -2.11
CA THR A 433 16.40 -2.95 -0.87
C THR A 433 17.85 -2.52 -0.60
N ALA A 434 18.85 -3.33 -0.96
CA ALA A 434 20.26 -2.97 -0.81
C ALA A 434 20.69 -1.83 -1.75
N VAL A 435 20.22 -1.86 -3.01
CA VAL A 435 20.49 -0.82 -4.02
C VAL A 435 19.66 0.42 -3.75
N TYR A 436 18.35 0.22 -3.60
CA TYR A 436 17.36 1.21 -3.26
C TYR A 436 17.20 1.19 -1.75
N LYS A 437 18.22 1.69 -1.05
CA LYS A 437 18.11 1.92 0.39
C LYS A 437 16.81 2.69 0.63
N PRO A 438 15.84 2.18 1.41
CA PRO A 438 14.79 3.04 1.96
C PRO A 438 15.54 4.19 2.60
N ALA A 439 15.09 5.43 2.38
CA ALA A 439 15.80 6.65 2.77
C ALA A 439 16.17 6.60 4.26
N ARG A 440 17.28 5.94 4.57
CA ARG A 440 17.72 5.62 5.92
C ARG A 440 18.16 6.94 6.45
N ARG A 441 17.29 7.60 7.22
CA ARG A 441 17.47 8.87 7.94
C ARG A 441 18.86 9.40 7.67
N VAL A 442 19.08 9.95 6.47
CA VAL A 442 20.22 10.82 6.30
C VAL A 442 19.72 11.99 7.10
N LYS A 443 20.10 12.03 8.40
CA LYS A 443 19.86 13.17 9.28
C LYS A 443 20.36 14.35 8.48
N MET A 444 19.48 14.97 7.71
CA MET A 444 19.87 16.09 6.89
C MET A 444 20.22 17.15 7.92
N ALA A 445 21.41 17.73 7.74
CA ALA A 445 21.96 18.75 8.63
C ALA A 445 20.84 19.68 9.10
N ASP A 446 20.78 19.93 10.42
CA ASP A 446 19.70 20.64 11.09
C ASP A 446 19.13 21.76 10.23
N HIS A 447 17.96 21.49 9.63
CA HIS A 447 17.29 22.51 8.86
C HIS A 447 16.67 23.49 9.85
N LYS A 448 17.03 24.78 9.71
CA LYS A 448 16.70 25.86 10.66
C LYS A 448 15.20 26.08 10.89
N TYR A 449 14.33 25.58 10.02
CA TYR A 449 12.91 25.94 9.96
C TYR A 449 11.98 24.74 10.25
N ARG A 450 12.08 24.16 11.46
CA ARG A 450 11.22 23.04 11.94
C ARG A 450 9.97 23.48 12.71
N THR A 451 9.86 24.78 13.01
CA THR A 451 8.73 25.40 13.70
C THR A 451 8.15 26.55 12.87
N VAL A 452 6.89 26.88 13.14
CA VAL A 452 6.16 28.06 12.66
C VAL A 452 6.62 29.30 13.44
N GLU A 453 6.87 29.18 14.75
CA GLU A 453 7.47 30.26 15.54
C GLU A 453 8.87 30.58 15.00
N ARG A 454 9.05 31.79 14.45
CA ARG A 454 10.30 32.25 13.83
C ARG A 454 10.55 33.73 14.13
N ARG A 455 11.80 34.07 14.48
CA ARG A 455 12.25 35.47 14.64
C ARG A 455 12.31 36.28 13.34
N SER A 456 12.32 35.61 12.18
CA SER A 456 12.33 36.26 10.86
C SER A 456 11.26 35.63 9.96
N SER A 457 10.19 36.36 9.69
CA SER A 457 8.99 35.89 8.97
C SER A 457 9.07 35.92 7.44
N ASN A 458 10.18 36.40 6.86
CA ASN A 458 10.32 36.62 5.41
C ASN A 458 10.58 35.37 4.56
N THR A 459 10.66 34.17 5.14
CA THR A 459 10.95 32.92 4.41
C THR A 459 9.69 32.12 4.13
N GLU A 460 9.62 31.47 2.97
CA GLU A 460 8.54 30.55 2.56
C GLU A 460 8.13 29.58 3.70
N LEU A 461 6.83 29.53 4.01
CA LEU A 461 6.27 28.52 4.94
C LEU A 461 5.89 27.28 4.14
N ARG A 462 6.38 26.13 4.59
CA ARG A 462 6.09 24.83 3.97
C ARG A 462 5.24 23.99 4.89
N ILE A 463 4.04 23.64 4.44
CA ILE A 463 3.09 22.80 5.20
C ILE A 463 2.90 21.47 4.48
N LEU A 464 2.96 20.36 5.21
CA LEU A 464 2.54 19.05 4.72
C LEU A 464 1.12 18.77 5.24
N ALA A 465 0.11 18.88 4.38
CA ALA A 465 -1.27 18.61 4.73
C ALA A 465 -1.67 17.20 4.31
N CYS A 466 -2.01 16.35 5.28
CA CYS A 466 -2.43 14.98 5.05
C CYS A 466 -3.96 14.87 5.03
N PHE A 467 -4.49 13.93 4.26
CA PHE A 467 -5.93 13.60 4.29
C PHE A 467 -6.17 12.14 3.93
N HIS A 468 -7.26 11.57 4.44
CA HIS A 468 -7.63 10.17 4.24
C HIS A 468 -8.64 9.97 3.09
N GLY A 469 -9.50 10.96 2.85
CA GLY A 469 -10.57 10.87 1.85
C GLY A 469 -11.07 12.24 1.39
N SER A 470 -12.12 12.25 0.57
CA SER A 470 -12.62 13.47 -0.07
C SER A 470 -13.38 14.43 0.84
N ARG A 471 -13.83 13.97 2.02
CA ARG A 471 -14.67 14.76 2.94
C ARG A 471 -13.94 15.94 3.57
N ASN A 472 -12.66 15.78 3.92
CA ASN A 472 -11.90 16.79 4.67
C ASN A 472 -11.19 17.79 3.75
N ILE A 473 -11.37 17.65 2.42
CA ILE A 473 -10.63 18.44 1.43
C ILE A 473 -11.04 19.91 1.48
N SER A 474 -12.34 20.21 1.54
CA SER A 474 -12.82 21.60 1.59
C SER A 474 -12.30 22.31 2.84
N SER A 475 -12.36 21.65 3.99
CA SER A 475 -11.90 22.19 5.27
C SER A 475 -10.39 22.43 5.29
N ILE A 476 -9.59 21.50 4.73
CA ILE A 476 -8.15 21.70 4.56
C ILE A 476 -7.87 22.83 3.57
N ILE A 477 -8.57 22.91 2.43
CA ILE A 477 -8.40 24.01 1.46
C ILE A 477 -8.69 25.36 2.13
N ASN A 478 -9.78 25.47 2.88
CA ASN A 478 -10.14 26.69 3.60
C ASN A 478 -9.09 27.02 4.68
N LEU A 479 -8.56 26.02 5.38
CA LEU A 479 -7.47 26.19 6.36
C LEU A 479 -6.20 26.70 5.68
N LEU A 480 -5.86 26.19 4.50
CA LEU A 480 -4.68 26.61 3.74
C LEU A 480 -4.85 28.02 3.17
N GLU A 481 -6.06 28.41 2.75
CA GLU A 481 -6.33 29.77 2.28
C GLU A 481 -6.09 30.80 3.39
N VAL A 482 -6.58 30.55 4.62
CA VAL A 482 -6.34 31.46 5.75
C VAL A 482 -4.87 31.47 6.20
N SER A 483 -4.08 30.45 5.85
CA SER A 483 -2.67 30.30 6.28
C SER A 483 -1.66 31.02 5.39
N ARG A 484 -2.12 31.70 4.32
CA ARG A 484 -1.25 32.25 3.26
C ARG A 484 -0.36 33.43 3.70
N GLY A 485 -0.83 34.29 4.61
CA GLY A 485 -0.15 35.52 5.02
C GLY A 485 -0.31 36.74 4.07
N VAL A 486 0.41 37.85 4.34
CA VAL A 486 0.36 39.11 3.56
C VAL A 486 0.98 38.96 2.16
N GLU A 487 0.48 39.73 1.17
CA GLU A 487 0.93 39.74 -0.24
C GLU A 487 2.44 39.98 -0.49
N LYS A 488 3.22 40.49 0.48
CA LYS A 488 4.63 40.89 0.29
C LYS A 488 5.67 39.86 0.78
N ALA A 489 5.28 38.85 1.55
CA ALA A 489 6.18 37.82 2.06
C ALA A 489 6.28 36.62 1.11
N GLU A 490 7.41 35.89 1.14
CA GLU A 490 7.55 34.63 0.39
C GLU A 490 6.36 33.69 0.70
N GLY A 491 5.68 33.21 -0.36
CA GLY A 491 4.36 32.59 -0.29
C GLY A 491 4.27 31.29 0.52
N LEU A 492 3.03 30.81 0.71
CA LEU A 492 2.77 29.51 1.31
C LEU A 492 2.94 28.39 0.27
N CYS A 493 3.78 27.40 0.56
CA CYS A 493 3.89 26.17 -0.21
C CYS A 493 3.31 24.99 0.57
N VAL A 494 2.37 24.29 -0.05
CA VAL A 494 1.66 23.17 0.56
C VAL A 494 1.95 21.90 -0.20
N TYR A 495 2.38 20.87 0.51
CA TYR A 495 2.40 19.50 0.03
C TYR A 495 1.13 18.81 0.49
N ALA A 496 0.19 18.59 -0.43
CA ALA A 496 -1.09 17.96 -0.14
C ALA A 496 -0.95 16.45 -0.35
N MET A 497 -0.84 15.68 0.74
CA MET A 497 -0.52 14.26 0.75
C MET A 497 -1.77 13.40 1.02
N HIS A 498 -2.25 12.71 -0.02
CA HIS A 498 -3.30 11.71 0.14
C HIS A 498 -2.72 10.42 0.72
N LEU A 499 -3.20 10.02 1.89
CA LEU A 499 -2.81 8.78 2.55
C LEU A 499 -3.73 7.64 2.07
N MET A 500 -3.17 6.70 1.32
CA MET A 500 -3.83 5.47 0.90
C MET A 500 -3.23 4.27 1.63
N GLU A 501 -4.09 3.40 2.16
CA GLU A 501 -3.66 2.13 2.74
C GLU A 501 -3.23 1.16 1.64
N LEU A 502 -2.04 0.57 1.79
CA LEU A 502 -1.64 -0.59 1.02
C LEU A 502 -2.34 -1.82 1.59
N SER A 503 -3.44 -2.23 0.97
CA SER A 503 -3.99 -3.57 1.21
C SER A 503 -3.17 -4.60 0.41
N GLU A 504 -2.98 -5.80 0.95
CA GLU A 504 -2.30 -6.91 0.27
C GLU A 504 -3.03 -7.38 -1.01
N ARG A 505 -4.26 -6.90 -1.20
CA ARG A 505 -5.08 -7.19 -2.37
C ARG A 505 -4.53 -6.50 -3.64
N THR A 506 -4.40 -7.24 -4.73
CA THR A 506 -4.08 -6.70 -6.05
C THR A 506 -5.15 -5.75 -6.58
N SER A 507 -6.42 -5.89 -6.15
CA SER A 507 -7.45 -4.87 -6.38
C SER A 507 -7.04 -3.47 -5.86
N ALA A 508 -6.39 -3.38 -4.70
CA ALA A 508 -5.92 -2.10 -4.16
C ALA A 508 -4.75 -1.53 -4.99
N ILE A 509 -3.84 -2.40 -5.44
CA ILE A 509 -2.74 -2.04 -6.35
C ILE A 509 -3.29 -1.56 -7.71
N LEU A 510 -4.35 -2.19 -8.20
CA LEU A 510 -5.05 -1.80 -9.42
C LEU A 510 -5.76 -0.45 -9.28
N MET A 511 -6.40 -0.20 -8.12
CA MET A 511 -6.99 1.10 -7.81
C MET A 511 -5.92 2.21 -7.82
N VAL A 512 -4.74 1.94 -7.27
CA VAL A 512 -3.60 2.87 -7.29
C VAL A 512 -3.17 3.16 -8.73
N HIS A 513 -3.03 2.11 -9.55
CA HIS A 513 -2.69 2.27 -10.97
C HIS A 513 -3.75 3.09 -11.72
N LYS A 514 -5.04 2.89 -11.40
CA LYS A 514 -6.17 3.63 -11.99
C LYS A 514 -6.23 5.08 -11.53
N ALA A 515 -6.04 5.35 -10.24
CA ALA A 515 -5.94 6.70 -9.70
C ALA A 515 -4.81 7.49 -10.36
N ARG A 516 -3.68 6.84 -10.68
CA ARG A 516 -2.55 7.46 -11.37
C ARG A 516 -2.75 7.62 -12.88
N LYS A 517 -3.40 6.65 -13.56
CA LYS A 517 -3.72 6.77 -15.01
C LYS A 517 -4.56 8.01 -15.31
N ASN A 518 -5.23 8.55 -14.30
CA ASN A 518 -6.07 9.73 -14.39
C ASN A 518 -5.36 11.10 -14.17
N GLY A 519 -4.03 11.20 -14.20
CA GLY A 519 -3.37 12.53 -14.36
C GLY A 519 -1.94 12.43 -14.90
N LEU A 520 -1.46 13.18 -15.89
CA LEU A 520 -1.85 14.35 -16.72
C LEU A 520 -1.08 14.19 -18.07
N PRO A 521 -1.47 14.77 -19.25
CA PRO A 521 -2.01 16.12 -19.45
C PRO A 521 -3.30 16.25 -20.29
N PHE A 522 -3.98 17.38 -20.06
CA PHE A 522 -4.91 18.18 -20.88
C PHE A 522 -6.06 17.56 -21.73
N TRP A 523 -7.23 18.17 -21.50
CA TRP A 523 -8.45 18.32 -22.30
C TRP A 523 -9.41 17.13 -22.48
N ASN A 524 -10.62 17.33 -21.94
CA ASN A 524 -11.90 16.66 -22.18
C ASN A 524 -12.00 15.14 -21.95
N ARG A 525 -12.58 14.75 -20.80
CA ARG A 525 -13.82 13.93 -20.68
C ARG A 525 -13.98 13.38 -19.26
N GLY A 526 -15.18 13.55 -18.69
CA GLY A 526 -15.73 12.67 -17.65
C GLY A 526 -15.17 12.84 -16.23
N LEU A 527 -15.63 13.87 -15.53
CA LEU A 527 -15.54 13.98 -14.07
C LEU A 527 -16.34 12.83 -13.45
N ARG A 528 -15.74 11.89 -12.68
CA ARG A 528 -16.39 11.06 -11.62
C ARG A 528 -15.51 9.88 -11.13
N SER A 529 -14.38 10.18 -10.48
CA SER A 529 -13.76 9.25 -9.53
C SER A 529 -13.26 10.05 -8.32
N GLY A 530 -13.59 9.63 -7.10
CA GLY A 530 -13.33 10.39 -5.87
C GLY A 530 -11.85 10.72 -5.62
N SER A 531 -10.92 9.91 -6.14
CA SER A 531 -9.48 10.18 -6.08
C SER A 531 -9.02 11.28 -7.05
N ASN A 532 -9.68 11.43 -8.20
CA ASN A 532 -9.41 12.52 -9.15
C ASN A 532 -9.93 13.86 -8.65
N LEU A 533 -11.01 13.84 -7.85
CA LEU A 533 -11.57 15.06 -7.28
C LEU A 533 -10.55 15.80 -6.41
N VAL A 534 -9.69 15.05 -5.71
CA VAL A 534 -8.70 15.63 -4.81
C VAL A 534 -7.68 16.46 -5.58
N VAL A 535 -7.07 15.88 -6.62
CA VAL A 535 -6.06 16.56 -7.43
C VAL A 535 -6.70 17.73 -8.18
N VAL A 536 -7.90 17.55 -8.71
CA VAL A 536 -8.66 18.62 -9.39
C VAL A 536 -9.01 19.75 -8.43
N ALA A 537 -9.40 19.46 -7.18
CA ALA A 537 -9.72 20.47 -6.18
C ALA A 537 -8.49 21.29 -5.80
N PHE A 538 -7.33 20.65 -5.59
CA PHE A 538 -6.09 21.37 -5.27
C PHE A 538 -5.48 22.10 -6.47
N ASP A 539 -5.64 21.58 -7.70
CA ASP A 539 -5.20 22.28 -8.92
C ASP A 539 -6.10 23.49 -9.22
N ALA A 540 -7.42 23.34 -9.07
CA ALA A 540 -8.36 24.45 -9.15
C ALA A 540 -8.09 25.49 -8.04
N PHE A 541 -7.81 25.04 -6.82
CA PHE A 541 -7.39 25.91 -5.73
C PHE A 541 -6.10 26.65 -6.10
N GLN A 542 -5.08 25.99 -6.63
CA GLN A 542 -3.82 26.63 -7.06
C GLN A 542 -4.02 27.65 -8.20
N GLN A 543 -5.01 27.46 -9.08
CA GLN A 543 -5.33 28.44 -10.13
C GLN A 543 -6.09 29.65 -9.59
N LEU A 544 -6.87 29.48 -8.52
CA LEU A 544 -7.72 30.51 -7.92
C LEU A 544 -7.04 31.24 -6.75
N SER A 545 -6.11 30.57 -6.06
CA SER A 545 -5.37 31.09 -4.91
C SER A 545 -3.90 31.28 -5.26
N ARG A 546 -3.22 32.21 -4.57
CA ARG A 546 -1.77 32.42 -4.74
C ARG A 546 -0.92 31.39 -3.96
N VAL A 547 -1.53 30.31 -3.46
CA VAL A 547 -0.87 29.27 -2.68
C VAL A 547 -0.30 28.21 -3.62
N SER A 548 1.00 27.91 -3.50
CA SER A 548 1.61 26.84 -4.29
C SER A 548 1.26 25.48 -3.68
N VAL A 549 0.30 24.76 -4.27
CA VAL A 549 -0.04 23.40 -3.84
C VAL A 549 0.63 22.36 -4.73
N ARG A 550 1.22 21.34 -4.11
CA ARG A 550 1.84 20.20 -4.76
C ARG A 550 1.15 18.92 -4.29
N PRO A 551 0.13 18.43 -5.03
CA PRO A 551 -0.56 17.20 -4.67
C PRO A 551 0.35 15.99 -4.82
N MET A 552 0.29 15.07 -3.87
CA MET A 552 1.00 13.79 -3.87
C MET A 552 0.18 12.70 -3.20
N THR A 553 0.47 11.44 -3.52
CA THR A 553 -0.18 10.27 -2.90
C THR A 553 0.89 9.40 -2.27
N ALA A 554 0.67 8.97 -1.04
CA ALA A 554 1.51 8.03 -0.34
C ALA A 554 0.73 6.75 -0.03
N ILE A 555 1.38 5.62 -0.25
CA ILE A 555 0.77 4.30 -0.20
C ILE A 555 1.62 3.47 0.73
N SER A 556 1.04 3.11 1.87
CA SER A 556 1.73 2.39 2.92
C SER A 556 0.77 1.53 3.72
N SER A 557 1.31 0.49 4.34
CA SER A 557 0.60 -0.22 5.41
C SER A 557 0.23 0.77 6.52
N MET A 558 -0.80 0.47 7.31
CA MET A 558 -1.14 1.30 8.48
C MET A 558 0.02 1.39 9.48
N ALA A 559 0.84 0.34 9.57
CA ALA A 559 2.01 0.33 10.44
C ALA A 559 3.06 1.38 10.02
N ASP A 560 3.30 1.54 8.72
CA ASP A 560 4.41 2.36 8.19
C ASP A 560 3.96 3.76 7.73
N MET A 561 2.66 4.05 7.75
CA MET A 561 2.11 5.32 7.27
C MET A 561 2.70 6.54 8.00
N HIS A 562 2.96 6.43 9.30
CA HIS A 562 3.61 7.48 10.09
C HIS A 562 5.04 7.78 9.61
N GLU A 563 5.81 6.74 9.24
CA GLU A 563 7.18 6.89 8.73
C GLU A 563 7.17 7.62 7.38
N ASP A 564 6.21 7.32 6.50
CA ASP A 564 6.04 8.02 5.22
C ASP A 564 5.74 9.50 5.40
N ILE A 565 4.87 9.84 6.35
CA ILE A 565 4.52 11.23 6.68
C ILE A 565 5.77 11.97 7.18
N CYS A 566 6.48 11.39 8.14
CA CYS A 566 7.65 12.00 8.76
C CYS A 566 8.82 12.15 7.76
N THR A 567 9.11 11.11 6.98
CA THR A 567 10.18 11.14 5.96
C THR A 567 9.86 12.11 4.82
N THR A 568 8.59 12.22 4.43
CA THR A 568 8.14 13.21 3.44
C THR A 568 8.27 14.61 3.98
N ALA A 569 7.86 14.86 5.23
CA ALA A 569 8.01 16.15 5.90
C ALA A 569 9.49 16.58 5.96
N GLU A 570 10.40 15.66 6.32
CA GLU A 570 11.85 15.93 6.34
C GLU A 570 12.38 16.23 4.93
N ARG A 571 12.05 15.39 3.94
CA ARG A 571 12.49 15.55 2.54
C ARG A 571 12.02 16.87 1.93
N LYS A 572 10.80 17.30 2.25
CA LYS A 572 10.21 18.56 1.76
C LYS A 572 10.57 19.77 2.62
N ARG A 573 11.24 19.55 3.75
CA ARG A 573 11.57 20.58 4.75
C ARG A 573 10.30 21.31 5.20
N ALA A 574 9.26 20.54 5.50
CA ALA A 574 8.02 21.07 6.05
C ALA A 574 8.27 21.62 7.45
N ALA A 575 7.70 22.79 7.74
CA ALA A 575 7.74 23.40 9.06
C ALA A 575 6.58 22.93 9.95
N MET A 576 5.50 22.45 9.32
CA MET A 576 4.34 21.92 10.03
C MET A 576 3.71 20.76 9.23
N ILE A 577 3.28 19.72 9.94
CA ILE A 577 2.45 18.63 9.42
C ILE A 577 1.02 18.86 9.92
N ILE A 578 0.03 18.82 9.03
CA ILE A 578 -1.39 18.89 9.41
C ILE A 578 -2.02 17.53 9.16
N LEU A 579 -2.51 16.90 10.21
CA LEU A 579 -3.20 15.62 10.20
C LEU A 579 -4.69 15.82 10.46
N PRO A 580 -5.58 15.08 9.78
CA PRO A 580 -6.98 15.05 10.16
C PRO A 580 -7.18 14.22 11.43
N PHE A 581 -8.18 14.56 12.22
CA PHE A 581 -8.61 13.76 13.36
C PHE A 581 -9.22 12.42 12.89
N HIS A 582 -9.03 11.36 13.68
CA HIS A 582 -9.50 10.01 13.32
C HIS A 582 -11.04 9.86 13.37
N LYS A 583 -11.74 10.78 14.04
CA LYS A 583 -13.21 10.85 14.10
C LYS A 583 -13.73 11.97 13.19
N HIS A 584 -14.90 11.75 12.60
CA HIS A 584 -15.58 12.72 11.74
C HIS A 584 -16.95 13.08 12.30
N GLN A 585 -17.41 14.30 12.04
CA GLN A 585 -18.71 14.75 12.49
C GLN A 585 -19.85 14.20 11.61
N ARG A 586 -20.87 13.61 12.25
CA ARG A 586 -22.12 13.20 11.63
C ARG A 586 -23.09 14.39 11.52
N LEU A 587 -24.18 14.19 10.76
CA LEU A 587 -25.26 15.18 10.61
C LEU A 587 -25.97 15.50 11.95
N ASP A 588 -25.90 14.59 12.92
CA ASP A 588 -26.41 14.77 14.29
C ASP A 588 -25.44 15.55 15.20
N GLY A 589 -24.28 15.97 14.68
CA GLY A 589 -23.26 16.69 15.42
C GLY A 589 -22.30 15.81 16.23
N SER A 590 -22.56 14.50 16.34
CA SER A 590 -21.70 13.55 17.05
C SER A 590 -20.46 13.17 16.25
N LEU A 591 -19.37 12.83 16.94
CA LEU A 591 -18.13 12.37 16.30
C LEU A 591 -18.11 10.85 16.20
N GLU A 592 -18.11 10.32 14.97
CA GLU A 592 -18.00 8.90 14.71
C GLU A 592 -16.55 8.50 14.40
N THR A 593 -16.10 7.42 15.02
CA THR A 593 -14.80 6.81 14.72
C THR A 593 -14.90 6.02 13.43
N THR A 594 -14.32 6.54 12.34
CA THR A 594 -14.25 5.82 11.06
C THR A 594 -13.39 4.56 11.19
N ARG A 595 -12.16 4.70 11.69
CA ARG A 595 -11.21 3.61 11.96
C ARG A 595 -10.30 4.00 13.10
N THR A 596 -10.11 3.09 14.06
CA THR A 596 -9.20 3.27 15.20
C THR A 596 -7.73 3.28 14.77
N ASP A 597 -7.40 2.68 13.62
CA ASP A 597 -6.03 2.58 13.10
C ASP A 597 -5.38 3.97 12.88
N PHE A 598 -6.17 4.96 12.44
CA PHE A 598 -5.67 6.33 12.23
C PHE A 598 -5.28 7.04 13.52
N GLN A 599 -5.90 6.68 14.65
CA GLN A 599 -5.50 7.18 15.97
C GLN A 599 -4.05 6.75 16.28
N LEU A 600 -3.71 5.51 15.94
CA LEU A 600 -2.38 4.96 16.15
C LEU A 600 -1.34 5.63 15.22
N VAL A 601 -1.72 5.94 13.98
CA VAL A 601 -0.89 6.73 13.05
C VAL A 601 -0.65 8.14 13.61
N ASN A 602 -1.70 8.85 14.04
CA ASN A 602 -1.59 10.21 14.60
C ASN A 602 -0.63 10.23 15.80
N ARG A 603 -0.77 9.28 16.72
CA ARG A 603 0.12 9.15 17.88
C ARG A 603 1.58 8.91 17.52
N ARG A 604 1.85 8.05 16.53
CA ARG A 604 3.22 7.80 16.06
C ARG A 604 3.83 9.03 15.37
N VAL A 605 3.07 9.73 14.55
CA VAL A 605 3.54 10.99 13.93
C VAL A 605 3.85 12.04 15.00
N LEU A 606 3.00 12.22 16.01
CA LEU A 606 3.26 13.15 17.11
C LEU A 606 4.55 12.84 17.90
N GLY A 607 4.98 11.57 17.93
CA GLY A 607 6.22 11.14 18.58
C GLY A 607 7.47 11.26 17.71
N ASP A 608 7.36 10.96 16.41
CA ASP A 608 8.50 10.85 15.48
C ASP A 608 8.67 12.05 14.51
N ALA A 609 7.75 13.02 14.53
CA ALA A 609 7.74 14.11 13.55
C ALA A 609 9.02 14.98 13.60
N PRO A 610 9.59 15.33 12.43
CA PRO A 610 10.77 16.18 12.33
C PRO A 610 10.46 17.69 12.42
N CYS A 611 9.19 18.06 12.61
CA CYS A 611 8.70 19.44 12.69
C CYS A 611 7.38 19.50 13.48
N SER A 612 6.82 20.70 13.67
CA SER A 612 5.59 20.89 14.44
C SER A 612 4.41 20.14 13.81
N VAL A 613 3.47 19.68 14.63
CA VAL A 613 2.33 18.85 14.18
C VAL A 613 1.03 19.51 14.60
N GLY A 614 0.09 19.65 13.67
CA GLY A 614 -1.29 20.08 13.92
C GLY A 614 -2.25 18.92 13.68
N ILE A 615 -3.19 18.67 14.60
CA ILE A 615 -4.32 17.76 14.39
C ILE A 615 -5.59 18.58 14.24
N LEU A 616 -6.22 18.47 13.07
CA LEU A 616 -7.45 19.17 12.72
C LEU A 616 -8.67 18.30 13.03
N VAL A 617 -9.44 18.70 14.04
CA VAL A 617 -10.79 18.22 14.30
C VAL A 617 -11.75 19.01 13.43
N ASP A 618 -12.14 18.40 12.32
CA ASP A 618 -12.99 19.02 11.31
C ASP A 618 -14.48 18.99 11.72
N ARG A 619 -15.07 20.17 11.87
CA ARG A 619 -16.51 20.40 12.08
C ARG A 619 -17.14 21.21 10.94
N GLY A 620 -16.56 21.11 9.74
CA GLY A 620 -17.02 21.82 8.54
C GLY A 620 -16.42 23.21 8.37
N PHE A 621 -15.11 23.36 8.64
CA PHE A 621 -14.43 24.65 8.55
C PHE A 621 -14.62 25.29 7.15
N GLY A 622 -15.34 26.42 7.11
CA GLY A 622 -15.65 27.14 5.87
C GLY A 622 -16.70 26.49 4.96
N GLY A 623 -17.41 25.46 5.43
CA GLY A 623 -18.51 24.80 4.72
C GLY A 623 -18.08 23.69 3.74
N THR A 624 -19.02 23.24 2.92
CA THR A 624 -18.81 22.17 1.93
C THR A 624 -18.13 22.66 0.64
N THR A 625 -17.96 23.97 0.48
CA THR A 625 -17.34 24.60 -0.71
C THR A 625 -16.15 25.45 -0.32
N GLN A 626 -15.22 25.62 -1.26
CA GLN A 626 -14.13 26.58 -1.12
C GLN A 626 -14.71 27.99 -1.05
N VAL A 627 -14.28 28.77 -0.06
CA VAL A 627 -14.60 30.20 0.02
C VAL A 627 -13.54 31.00 -0.74
N SER A 628 -13.97 31.85 -1.68
CA SER A 628 -13.06 32.77 -2.38
C SER A 628 -12.36 33.67 -1.38
N ALA A 629 -11.07 33.95 -1.60
CA ALA A 629 -10.24 34.81 -0.72
C ALA A 629 -10.90 36.18 -0.41
N SER A 630 -11.68 36.73 -1.35
CA SER A 630 -12.42 37.99 -1.20
C SER A 630 -13.59 37.93 -0.21
N ASN A 631 -14.12 36.73 0.05
CA ASN A 631 -15.34 36.50 0.82
C ASN A 631 -15.06 35.80 2.16
N VAL A 632 -13.77 35.59 2.48
CA VAL A 632 -13.36 35.01 3.75
C VAL A 632 -13.71 36.01 4.86
N SER A 633 -14.50 35.56 5.83
CA SER A 633 -14.81 36.28 7.07
C SER A 633 -14.83 35.25 8.18
N TYR A 634 -13.67 35.01 8.79
CA TYR A 634 -13.51 34.02 9.85
C TYR A 634 -13.00 34.65 11.13
N VAL A 635 -13.58 34.22 12.25
CA VAL A 635 -13.08 34.52 13.60
C VAL A 635 -12.28 33.32 14.09
N ILE A 636 -10.99 33.53 14.32
CA ILE A 636 -10.07 32.50 14.81
C ILE A 636 -9.73 32.83 16.26
N THR A 637 -9.93 31.87 17.16
CA THR A 637 -9.70 32.07 18.59
C THR A 637 -8.55 31.20 19.08
N VAL A 638 -7.49 31.82 19.62
CA VAL A 638 -6.36 31.13 20.26
C VAL A 638 -6.60 31.09 21.75
N LEU A 639 -6.63 29.90 22.35
CA LEU A 639 -6.64 29.73 23.81
C LEU A 639 -5.19 29.58 24.29
N PHE A 640 -4.73 30.52 25.11
CA PHE A 640 -3.35 30.59 25.58
C PHE A 640 -3.29 30.38 27.10
N PHE A 641 -2.77 29.23 27.52
CA PHE A 641 -2.51 28.86 28.91
C PHE A 641 -1.03 29.00 29.27
N GLY A 642 -0.16 28.97 28.25
CA GLY A 642 1.29 29.17 28.35
C GLY A 642 2.07 27.97 27.85
N GLY A 643 3.38 28.12 27.71
CA GLY A 643 4.26 27.02 27.28
C GLY A 643 4.38 26.83 25.76
N ARG A 644 5.20 25.85 25.38
CA ARG A 644 5.73 25.69 24.01
C ARG A 644 4.67 25.48 22.93
N ASP A 645 3.68 24.64 23.20
CA ASP A 645 2.67 24.27 22.21
C ASP A 645 1.69 25.42 21.96
N ASP A 646 1.34 26.17 23.01
CA ASP A 646 0.49 27.36 22.91
C ASP A 646 1.19 28.51 22.17
N ARG A 647 2.52 28.67 22.37
CA ARG A 647 3.33 29.64 21.61
C ARG A 647 3.33 29.33 20.11
N GLU A 648 3.48 28.05 19.75
CA GLU A 648 3.43 27.63 18.35
C GLU A 648 2.04 27.82 17.75
N ALA A 649 0.97 27.51 18.51
CA ALA A 649 -0.41 27.76 18.10
C ALA A 649 -0.67 29.26 17.88
N LEU A 650 -0.16 30.12 18.78
CA LEU A 650 -0.26 31.56 18.68
C LEU A 650 0.51 32.12 17.48
N ALA A 651 1.71 31.60 17.21
CA ALA A 651 2.51 31.98 16.04
C ALA A 651 1.78 31.63 14.72
N TYR A 652 1.12 30.47 14.67
CA TYR A 652 0.31 30.07 13.53
C TYR A 652 -0.95 30.93 13.38
N GLY A 653 -1.63 31.25 14.49
CA GLY A 653 -2.79 32.15 14.51
C GLY A 653 -2.43 33.58 14.08
N ALA A 654 -1.30 34.12 14.56
CA ALA A 654 -0.78 35.42 14.15
C ALA A 654 -0.50 35.49 12.64
N ARG A 655 -0.01 34.39 12.05
CA ARG A 655 0.15 34.28 10.60
C ARG A 655 -1.19 34.26 9.87
N MET A 656 -2.22 33.61 10.43
CA MET A 656 -3.56 33.62 9.82
C MET A 656 -4.20 35.01 9.84
N ALA A 657 -3.94 35.80 10.88
CA ALA A 657 -4.44 37.18 11.01
C ALA A 657 -3.94 38.13 9.91
N GLU A 658 -2.82 37.81 9.27
CA GLU A 658 -2.33 38.55 8.11
C GLU A 658 -3.27 38.48 6.89
N HIS A 659 -4.21 37.53 6.88
CA HIS A 659 -5.24 37.46 5.85
C HIS A 659 -6.33 38.51 6.11
N PRO A 660 -6.70 39.36 5.12
CA PRO A 660 -7.62 40.48 5.34
C PRO A 660 -9.03 40.07 5.80
N GLY A 661 -9.40 38.81 5.57
CA GLY A 661 -10.67 38.21 5.98
C GLY A 661 -10.67 37.51 7.35
N VAL A 662 -9.57 37.56 8.11
CA VAL A 662 -9.43 36.85 9.39
C VAL A 662 -9.39 37.85 10.54
N ASN A 663 -10.20 37.62 11.57
CA ASN A 663 -10.15 38.33 12.84
C ASN A 663 -9.62 37.36 13.91
N LEU A 664 -8.48 37.69 14.51
CA LEU A 664 -7.81 36.85 15.50
C LEU A 664 -8.16 37.32 16.91
N LYS A 665 -8.77 36.44 17.70
CA LYS A 665 -9.01 36.63 19.13
C LYS A 665 -8.05 35.76 19.92
N VAL A 666 -7.30 36.33 20.85
CA VAL A 666 -6.38 35.60 21.74
C VAL A 666 -6.92 35.71 23.15
N ILE A 667 -7.19 34.58 23.80
CA ILE A 667 -7.68 34.53 25.18
C ILE A 667 -6.56 33.96 26.04
N ARG A 668 -5.98 34.82 26.87
CA ARG A 668 -4.93 34.44 27.82
C ARG A 668 -5.56 34.11 29.17
N PHE A 669 -5.41 32.87 29.61
CA PHE A 669 -5.89 32.43 30.92
C PHE A 669 -4.81 32.66 31.98
N LEU A 670 -5.18 33.33 33.07
CA LEU A 670 -4.30 33.60 34.21
C LEU A 670 -4.95 33.10 35.50
N VAL A 671 -4.12 32.53 36.39
CA VAL A 671 -4.57 32.13 37.73
C VAL A 671 -4.82 33.39 38.55
N LYS A 672 -5.96 33.48 39.26
CA LYS A 672 -6.19 34.57 40.23
C LYS A 672 -5.16 34.46 41.36
N PRO A 673 -4.38 35.52 41.68
CA PRO A 673 -3.52 35.49 42.84
C PRO A 673 -4.38 35.41 44.11
N GLU A 674 -4.22 34.35 44.90
CA GLU A 674 -4.89 34.23 46.20
C GLU A 674 -4.41 35.36 47.13
N ALA A 675 -5.34 36.22 47.55
CA ALA A 675 -5.06 37.24 48.55
C ALA A 675 -4.94 36.59 49.94
N GLY A 676 -3.71 36.31 50.38
CA GLY A 676 -3.38 36.17 51.80
C GLY A 676 -2.66 34.87 52.19
N GLY A 677 -1.39 34.99 52.59
CA GLY A 677 -0.70 33.99 53.39
C GLY A 677 0.76 33.79 53.00
N GLU A 678 1.67 34.54 53.64
CA GLU A 678 3.09 34.18 53.73
C GLU A 678 3.23 32.73 54.23
N ILE A 679 3.58 31.80 53.34
CA ILE A 679 4.31 30.59 53.71
C ILE A 679 5.38 30.37 52.66
N SER A 680 6.63 30.59 53.06
CA SER A 680 7.83 30.25 52.30
C SER A 680 7.82 28.75 51.96
N ARG A 681 7.61 28.40 50.69
CA ARG A 681 8.01 27.09 50.17
C ARG A 681 9.38 27.25 49.51
N VAL A 682 10.37 26.58 50.11
CA VAL A 682 11.72 26.48 49.61
C VAL A 682 11.69 25.56 48.38
N ASP A 683 11.71 26.12 47.18
CA ASP A 683 11.89 25.38 45.93
C ASP A 683 13.38 25.13 45.67
N MET A 684 13.82 23.90 45.90
CA MET A 684 15.08 23.35 45.41
C MET A 684 14.85 22.75 44.01
N ASP A 685 14.55 23.59 43.00
CA ASP A 685 14.75 23.28 41.56
C ASP A 685 14.53 24.51 40.60
N GLY A 686 14.80 25.72 41.08
CA GLY A 686 14.39 27.00 40.47
C GLY A 686 15.20 27.52 39.26
N SER A 687 15.56 26.71 38.25
CA SER A 687 16.27 27.24 37.06
C SER A 687 15.58 27.05 35.70
N SER A 688 14.55 26.20 35.58
CA SER A 688 13.88 25.91 34.30
C SER A 688 12.50 26.58 34.16
N SER A 689 11.72 26.68 35.24
CA SER A 689 10.35 27.25 35.23
C SER A 689 10.34 28.77 35.01
N THR A 690 11.30 29.50 35.59
CA THR A 690 11.39 30.97 35.48
C THR A 690 11.76 31.46 34.08
N ARG A 691 12.48 30.64 33.28
CA ARG A 691 12.84 30.97 31.88
C ARG A 691 11.68 30.74 30.89
N LEU A 692 10.75 29.84 31.21
CA LEU A 692 9.63 29.54 30.32
C LEU A 692 8.56 30.63 30.37
N GLY A 693 8.30 31.17 31.57
CA GLY A 693 7.37 32.29 31.77
C GLY A 693 7.86 33.62 31.19
N SER A 694 9.18 33.87 31.18
CA SER A 694 9.73 35.10 30.57
C SER A 694 9.54 35.15 29.05
N LEU A 695 9.64 33.99 28.36
CA LEU A 695 9.42 33.89 26.92
C LEU A 695 7.94 34.10 26.54
N ASP A 696 7.02 33.65 27.39
CA ASP A 696 5.59 33.85 27.16
C ASP A 696 5.21 35.34 27.24
N GLU A 697 5.78 36.07 28.21
CA GLU A 697 5.59 37.53 28.29
C GLU A 697 6.19 38.28 27.11
N ASP A 698 7.37 37.87 26.64
CA ASP A 698 8.02 38.48 25.48
C ASP A 698 7.12 38.37 24.22
N ILE A 699 6.54 37.19 23.96
CA ILE A 699 5.67 36.98 22.79
C ILE A 699 4.35 37.74 22.92
N ILE A 700 3.75 37.75 24.10
CA ILE A 700 2.54 38.54 24.34
C ILE A 700 2.82 40.04 24.18
N SER A 701 4.00 40.52 24.58
CA SER A 701 4.41 41.91 24.37
C SER A 701 4.59 42.25 22.89
N GLU A 702 5.17 41.34 22.09
CA GLU A 702 5.27 41.50 20.63
C GLU A 702 3.88 41.54 19.98
N LEU A 703 2.95 40.70 20.47
CA LEU A 703 1.57 40.67 19.97
C LEU A 703 0.83 41.96 20.33
N LYS A 704 0.96 42.46 21.56
CA LYS A 704 0.44 43.78 21.98
C LYS A 704 1.00 44.91 21.10
N GLN A 705 2.27 44.82 20.69
CA GLN A 705 2.86 45.76 19.75
C GLN A 705 2.27 45.66 18.33
N LYS A 706 1.96 44.45 17.84
CA LYS A 706 1.28 44.25 16.54
C LYS A 706 -0.17 44.75 16.56
N MET A 707 -0.89 44.55 17.66
CA MET A 707 -2.26 45.09 17.85
C MET A 707 -2.32 46.60 17.69
N SER A 708 -1.27 47.33 18.09
CA SER A 708 -1.20 48.80 17.90
C SER A 708 -1.18 49.23 16.43
N LYS A 709 -0.92 48.30 15.50
CA LYS A 709 -0.83 48.55 14.05
C LYS A 709 -1.98 47.94 13.26
N ASP A 710 -2.70 46.97 13.82
CA ASP A 710 -3.66 46.15 13.10
C ASP A 710 -4.88 45.84 13.97
N ASP A 711 -6.05 46.38 13.59
CA ASP A 711 -7.32 46.24 14.33
C ASP A 711 -7.91 44.82 14.21
N SER A 712 -7.31 43.95 13.39
CA SER A 712 -7.74 42.56 13.18
C SER A 712 -7.38 41.60 14.33
N VAL A 713 -6.57 42.04 15.31
CA VAL A 713 -6.11 41.21 16.44
C VAL A 713 -6.64 41.75 17.78
N LYS A 714 -7.32 40.90 18.56
CA LYS A 714 -7.84 41.22 19.90
C LYS A 714 -7.26 40.29 20.95
N LEU A 715 -6.77 40.83 22.06
CA LEU A 715 -6.27 40.07 23.20
C LEU A 715 -7.18 40.30 24.41
N GLU A 716 -7.68 39.23 25.01
CA GLU A 716 -8.47 39.23 26.24
C GLU A 716 -7.76 38.41 27.32
N GLU A 717 -7.56 39.00 28.49
CA GLU A 717 -6.99 38.33 29.66
C GLU A 717 -8.14 37.89 30.58
N LYS A 718 -8.35 36.57 30.76
CA LYS A 718 -9.38 36.01 31.64
C LYS A 718 -8.73 35.40 32.89
N PHE A 719 -9.12 35.91 34.06
CA PHE A 719 -8.66 35.41 35.36
C PHE A 719 -9.60 34.31 35.85
N VAL A 720 -9.08 33.09 36.01
CA VAL A 720 -9.84 31.89 36.38
C VAL A 720 -9.27 31.26 37.65
N GLY A 721 -10.15 30.84 38.56
CA GLY A 721 -9.79 30.14 39.79
C GLY A 721 -9.75 28.62 39.65
N ASN A 722 -10.67 28.06 38.84
CA ASN A 722 -10.88 26.61 38.72
C ASN A 722 -11.12 26.16 37.26
N ALA A 723 -11.02 24.85 37.02
CA ALA A 723 -11.31 24.24 35.72
C ALA A 723 -12.74 24.52 35.22
N ALA A 724 -13.74 24.57 36.11
CA ALA A 724 -15.12 24.90 35.76
C ALA A 724 -15.27 26.34 35.24
N GLU A 725 -14.67 27.33 35.92
CA GLU A 725 -14.67 28.73 35.45
C GLU A 725 -14.00 28.87 34.08
N THR A 726 -13.01 28.01 33.80
CA THR A 726 -12.33 27.96 32.51
C THR A 726 -13.22 27.40 31.41
N ILE A 727 -13.99 26.35 31.70
CA ILE A 727 -14.97 25.77 30.78
C ILE A 727 -16.06 26.79 30.45
N ASP A 728 -16.57 27.50 31.46
CA ASP A 728 -17.58 28.55 31.29
C ASP A 728 -17.06 29.71 30.42
N ALA A 729 -15.81 30.13 30.67
CA ALA A 729 -15.14 31.17 29.87
C ALA A 729 -14.94 30.77 28.40
N ILE A 730 -14.79 29.47 28.10
CA ILE A 730 -14.72 28.93 26.74
C ILE A 730 -16.14 28.88 26.12
N HIS A 731 -17.18 28.56 26.91
CA HIS A 731 -18.57 28.52 26.45
C HIS A 731 -19.14 29.88 26.01
N GLU A 732 -18.61 30.98 26.55
CA GLU A 732 -18.95 32.33 26.14
C GLU A 732 -18.54 32.62 24.68
N GLU A 733 -17.55 31.90 24.14
CA GLU A 733 -16.95 32.14 22.83
C GLU A 733 -17.68 31.41 21.67
N ARG A 734 -18.98 31.62 21.55
CA ARG A 734 -19.86 30.92 20.59
C ARG A 734 -19.66 31.29 19.11
N HIS A 735 -18.96 32.38 18.82
CA HIS A 735 -18.84 32.93 17.46
C HIS A 735 -17.50 32.66 16.77
N SER A 736 -16.76 31.64 17.21
CA SER A 736 -15.49 31.23 16.59
C SER A 736 -15.71 30.24 15.44
N ASN A 737 -14.96 30.38 14.34
CA ASN A 737 -14.94 29.40 13.25
C ASN A 737 -13.87 28.32 13.47
N LEU A 738 -12.74 28.70 14.08
CA LEU A 738 -11.61 27.82 14.37
C LEU A 738 -11.04 28.15 15.75
N PHE A 739 -10.84 27.13 16.58
CA PHE A 739 -10.03 27.22 17.80
C PHE A 739 -8.62 26.71 17.55
N LEU A 740 -7.62 27.49 17.97
CA LEU A 740 -6.20 27.11 17.98
C LEU A 740 -5.77 26.87 19.42
N VAL A 741 -5.27 25.67 19.70
CA VAL A 741 -4.87 25.27 21.06
C VAL A 741 -3.56 24.48 21.03
N GLY A 742 -2.71 24.64 22.03
CA GLY A 742 -1.56 23.76 22.22
C GLY A 742 -1.97 22.39 22.76
N ARG A 743 -1.22 21.35 22.38
CA ARG A 743 -1.46 19.98 22.85
C ARG A 743 -1.09 19.81 24.33
N LEU A 744 0.05 20.36 24.75
CA LEU A 744 0.52 20.38 26.14
C LEU A 744 0.58 21.83 26.65
N PRO A 745 -0.56 22.38 27.10
CA PRO A 745 -0.58 23.69 27.70
C PRO A 745 0.21 23.71 29.01
N GLY A 746 0.93 24.81 29.24
CA GLY A 746 1.64 25.11 30.48
C GLY A 746 0.70 25.63 31.56
N GLY A 747 1.09 25.45 32.83
CA GLY A 747 0.35 25.96 33.99
C GLY A 747 -0.49 24.93 34.75
N GLU A 748 -0.74 25.19 36.03
CA GLU A 748 -1.46 24.28 36.93
C GLU A 748 -2.93 24.06 36.54
N ILE A 749 -3.58 25.07 35.95
CA ILE A 749 -4.98 25.01 35.49
C ILE A 749 -5.15 24.04 34.32
N ALA A 750 -4.17 23.99 33.41
CA ALA A 750 -4.14 23.07 32.30
C ALA A 750 -4.05 21.60 32.74
N LEU A 751 -3.35 21.33 33.86
CA LEU A 751 -3.29 19.99 34.46
C LEU A 751 -4.61 19.61 35.15
N ALA A 752 -5.34 20.58 35.71
CA ALA A 752 -6.65 20.36 36.32
C ALA A 752 -7.76 20.06 35.29
N LEU A 753 -7.60 20.51 34.03
CA LEU A 753 -8.49 20.21 32.91
C LEU A 753 -8.29 18.81 32.31
N ARG A 754 -7.42 17.98 32.91
CA ARG A 754 -7.13 16.62 32.47
C ARG A 754 -8.29 15.68 32.84
N SER A 755 -9.44 15.84 32.19
CA SER A 755 -10.50 14.84 32.20
C SER A 755 -10.05 13.62 31.40
N SER A 756 -10.55 12.44 31.76
CA SER A 756 -10.30 11.17 31.07
C SER A 756 -10.92 11.20 29.67
N SER A 757 -10.31 11.91 28.72
CA SER A 757 -10.80 11.99 27.35
C SER A 757 -10.35 10.77 26.55
N ASP A 758 -11.25 10.22 25.73
CA ASP A 758 -10.99 9.06 24.86
C ASP A 758 -9.92 9.33 23.76
N SER A 759 -9.39 10.56 23.68
CA SER A 759 -8.52 11.04 22.59
C SER A 759 -7.25 11.74 23.11
N PRO A 760 -6.28 10.97 23.64
CA PRO A 760 -5.01 11.48 24.18
C PRO A 760 -4.09 12.16 23.14
N GLU A 761 -4.40 12.06 21.85
CA GLU A 761 -3.70 12.80 20.78
C GLU A 761 -4.02 14.30 20.76
N LEU A 762 -5.17 14.72 21.30
CA LEU A 762 -5.59 16.13 21.32
C LEU A 762 -5.16 16.91 22.57
N GLY A 763 -4.62 16.24 23.59
CA GLY A 763 -4.32 16.86 24.87
C GLY A 763 -5.57 17.22 25.70
N PRO A 764 -5.40 17.85 26.87
CA PRO A 764 -6.51 18.12 27.79
C PRO A 764 -7.52 19.12 27.21
N VAL A 765 -7.04 20.26 26.70
CA VAL A 765 -7.90 21.32 26.13
C VAL A 765 -8.50 20.91 24.79
N GLY A 766 -7.70 20.32 23.89
CA GLY A 766 -8.21 19.83 22.61
C GLY A 766 -9.22 18.69 22.77
N GLY A 767 -8.98 17.77 23.72
CA GLY A 767 -9.91 16.68 24.05
C GLY A 767 -11.23 17.19 24.61
N LEU A 768 -11.19 18.23 25.45
CA LEU A 768 -12.37 18.90 25.97
C LEU A 768 -13.19 19.56 24.85
N LEU A 769 -12.56 20.31 23.95
CA LEU A 769 -13.24 20.94 22.81
C LEU A 769 -13.79 19.92 21.80
N ALA A 770 -13.15 18.76 21.69
CA ALA A 770 -13.62 17.65 20.86
C ALA A 770 -14.74 16.83 21.51
N SER A 771 -14.91 16.90 22.84
CA SER A 771 -15.93 16.13 23.56
C SER A 771 -17.36 16.59 23.23
N SER A 772 -18.34 15.72 23.50
CA SER A 772 -19.77 16.05 23.40
C SER A 772 -20.24 17.06 24.46
N ASP A 773 -19.45 17.23 25.52
CA ASP A 773 -19.80 18.08 26.66
C ASP A 773 -19.75 19.57 26.27
N ILE A 774 -18.96 19.90 25.25
CA ILE A 774 -18.89 21.24 24.65
C ILE A 774 -19.52 21.21 23.26
N SER A 775 -20.74 21.74 23.16
CA SER A 775 -21.50 21.89 21.90
C SER A 775 -21.00 23.07 21.05
N THR A 776 -19.74 23.02 20.61
CA THR A 776 -19.18 24.02 19.68
C THR A 776 -19.30 23.57 18.22
N THR A 777 -19.74 24.48 17.36
CA THR A 777 -19.77 24.27 15.89
C THR A 777 -18.43 24.60 15.22
N ALA A 778 -17.49 25.19 15.96
CA ALA A 778 -16.17 25.55 15.50
C ALA A 778 -15.27 24.32 15.28
N SER A 779 -14.44 24.35 14.24
CA SER A 779 -13.37 23.36 14.10
C SER A 779 -12.24 23.63 15.08
N VAL A 780 -11.42 22.63 15.40
CA VAL A 780 -10.32 22.76 16.38
C VAL A 780 -9.02 22.29 15.74
N LEU A 781 -7.98 23.09 15.81
CA LEU A 781 -6.62 22.68 15.43
C LEU A 781 -5.74 22.64 16.68
N VAL A 782 -5.34 21.43 17.05
CA VAL A 782 -4.43 21.19 18.17
C VAL A 782 -3.00 21.18 17.65
N VAL A 783 -2.13 22.03 18.18
CA VAL A 783 -0.75 22.20 17.71
C VAL A 783 0.23 21.67 18.74
N GLN A 784 1.23 20.92 18.29
CA GLN A 784 2.39 20.48 19.07
C GLN A 784 3.65 21.09 18.45
N GLN A 785 4.44 21.80 19.26
CA GLN A 785 5.70 22.38 18.82
C GLN A 785 6.78 21.29 18.69
N TYR A 786 7.61 21.38 17.65
CA TYR A 786 8.79 20.54 17.54
C TYR A 786 9.79 20.80 18.68
N SER A 787 10.26 19.73 19.32
CA SER A 787 11.33 19.80 20.32
C SER A 787 12.31 18.64 20.14
N SER A 788 13.60 18.96 20.17
CA SER A 788 14.69 17.98 20.04
C SER A 788 14.81 17.00 21.22
N GLN A 789 14.11 17.25 22.33
CA GLN A 789 14.19 16.50 23.59
C GLN A 789 13.10 15.43 23.77
N VAL A 790 12.09 15.37 22.88
CA VAL A 790 10.88 14.54 23.04
C VAL A 790 11.16 13.02 23.00
N SER A 791 12.36 12.60 22.58
CA SER A 791 12.75 11.19 22.57
C SER A 791 12.86 10.55 23.97
N LEU A 792 12.93 11.30 25.07
CA LEU A 792 13.06 10.74 26.43
C LEU A 792 11.73 10.63 27.20
N ASP A 793 10.85 11.62 27.12
CA ASP A 793 9.63 11.65 27.97
C ASP A 793 8.55 10.66 27.51
N LEU A 794 8.53 10.30 26.22
CA LEU A 794 7.58 9.32 25.68
C LEU A 794 7.90 7.87 26.08
N ALA A 795 9.15 7.56 26.44
CA ALA A 795 9.53 6.26 26.96
C ALA A 795 9.01 6.03 28.39
N LEU A 796 8.73 7.10 29.15
CA LEU A 796 8.23 7.04 30.52
C LEU A 796 6.70 7.02 30.62
N GLN A 797 5.98 7.37 29.54
CA GLN A 797 4.51 7.30 29.48
C GLN A 797 3.97 6.00 28.88
N ILE A 798 4.83 5.13 28.35
CA ILE A 798 4.48 3.82 27.76
C ILE A 798 4.83 2.66 28.72
N GLY A 799 5.32 2.97 29.93
CA GLY A 799 5.59 2.00 31.00
C GLY A 799 4.33 1.58 31.74
#